data_AF-A0A2M6ZKW8-F1
#
_entry.id   AF-A0A2M6ZKW8-F1
#
_cell.length_a   1.000
_cell.length_b   1.000
_cell.length_c   1.000
_cell.angle_alpha   90.00
_cell.angle_beta   90.00
_cell.angle_gamma   90.00
#
_symmetry.space_group_name_H-M   'P 1'
#
loop_
_entity.id
_entity.type
_entity.pdbx_description
1 polymer ?
#
loop_
_entity_poly.entity_id
_entity_poly.type
_entity_poly.pdbx_seq_one_letter_code
_entity_poly.pdbx_strand_id
1 'polypeptide(L)'
;MRQTRPFRVLAIILLLVLLNWGTYPNTLKADSWSFAVLGDQRDAGSYGINKPIVEAMAQQVASQNPAFVLAGGDQIRGIVDQTCDPLAEQYTHWKTAMAPILSITYPIRGNHETYGEVNTLGPDYAKNWMDNIANVLTQIPKNGPTNEVGMTYSFSKKNVFIIGLDQDNVTAPQQVNQPWLNQQLAANNLPFTFVYGHYPAFAVDPTENSLADHQAARDAFWKSLGDSSVNIYFAGHNHMYNRAKVSINGGPEIQQLVIGTGGAQLGAWDHTYPDPRVKWENDKELEYGYSLVTVDGNKITVDFYIYNQNTNTWSIFDTYVYTLTSRNFGANDANQSIDPATLTTYYTGVALNKIGLGTLTLNAGTSTYADAITVTGGGLKVEGDYSSAPVTVQSGAQAILGAAGKVAGVTINSGGTLLIGNNAGLGSFGLSINGGTVGSSAVNITVASALTIGGNFNLGGDAGTNLELTQNLPLTGNLLTHNGASNDTLSGNLTSTATGGITVTAGTLNLTGSNGGYAGSSAVTGGTLNLQGVGNYTGNNTVSGGTLNLNSASAITYSGANTVTGGTLNMSGALAIYSGASTVTGGTLNLSAGTLSGLLTLNGGNFNLSGTGAYTNPAPMTSSTGTTLDIVTGSNLTLAGGLTNSGNTVVNGTLTGNLTNNAGGLVKGSGVITGNLVNNAGGTINPGNSPGTLTINPGNWTNAPGATLACEVASPGSYDIVNVVVGTATITGSTLSPRVLGGYLPSTNQVFPGIVQAAGGVTSTFTIDNTRVGNSRTLFWQANYYTNSVDLQVVGNYAPADLSLSRNQRSVGNMLNALAPSVTSGDMLTVFDAINALTTDQAVSRSFDEISPEKYAALPTLAFPVTHMQFQYLQNRLARQRWETELGSDAVSSGGGGFMRGFNFGYDNTKMLLAASNFTVSDAGNPLIRQGAEHRWGIYLEPMANWGNLRPTANMVGYRYKNFGFTLGADYWVMDNLLVGVNTGYSKTLTGIGGTGGDINANIIPFNAYSAFFVKGFYVNGALGYTYSNYDMERNVAFGTINRTAKANTSGNQFQAAGETGYDFKVGNAIVGPTVSLQYATQTTAGFTESNAGALNLKVGSQTADSLQTGIGARASYRAKVGNVTVKPQLAVVWQHEFSNNTRGVNARLAQGSTTMNFRTDKIGQNFAVVSFDLPARVTKNLVAHVGYTAEVGRDKISNQGVNLGLKYAF
;
A
#
# COMPACT_ATOMS: atom_id res chain seq x y z
N MET A 1 31.98 7.75 61.65
CA MET A 1 30.58 7.26 61.73
C MET A 1 30.30 6.56 60.41
N ARG A 2 30.34 5.21 60.37
CA ARG A 2 29.18 4.28 60.54
C ARG A 2 28.12 4.52 59.45
N GLN A 3 27.63 3.56 58.67
CA GLN A 3 27.69 2.07 58.65
C GLN A 3 27.16 1.65 57.24
N THR A 4 27.90 0.95 56.39
CA THR A 4 28.00 -0.52 56.18
C THR A 4 26.78 -1.25 55.56
N ARG A 5 26.94 -1.52 54.26
CA ARG A 5 26.89 -2.80 53.52
C ARG A 5 25.60 -3.62 53.32
N PRO A 6 25.49 -4.30 52.14
CA PRO A 6 24.32 -5.01 51.63
C PRO A 6 24.36 -6.52 51.94
N PHE A 7 23.22 -7.21 51.91
CA PHE A 7 23.14 -8.68 51.99
C PHE A 7 23.07 -9.33 50.60
N ARG A 8 24.10 -10.13 50.30
CA ARG A 8 24.08 -11.25 49.33
C ARG A 8 24.13 -12.56 50.14
N VAL A 9 23.77 -13.65 49.45
CA VAL A 9 24.13 -15.07 49.70
C VAL A 9 23.19 -15.87 50.60
N LEU A 10 22.41 -16.78 50.00
CA LEU A 10 22.51 -18.23 50.28
C LEU A 10 21.75 -19.06 49.21
N ALA A 11 22.49 -19.53 48.20
CA ALA A 11 22.36 -20.90 47.73
C ALA A 11 23.45 -21.69 48.47
N ILE A 12 23.14 -22.91 48.92
CA ILE A 12 24.01 -24.03 49.34
C ILE A 12 22.97 -25.10 49.72
N ILE A 13 22.61 -26.06 48.86
CA ILE A 13 23.43 -27.19 48.41
C ILE A 13 24.23 -27.77 49.59
N LEU A 14 23.68 -28.76 50.27
CA LEU A 14 24.28 -30.10 50.30
C LEU A 14 23.31 -30.97 51.10
N LEU A 15 22.68 -31.97 50.49
CA LEU A 15 23.33 -33.24 50.18
C LEU A 15 23.98 -33.81 51.45
N LEU A 16 23.36 -34.85 52.01
CA LEU A 16 24.05 -36.08 52.37
C LEU A 16 23.00 -37.08 52.88
N VAL A 17 22.62 -37.97 51.96
CA VAL A 17 22.94 -39.40 52.06
C VAL A 17 22.46 -40.05 53.37
N LEU A 18 21.35 -40.78 53.19
CA LEU A 18 21.23 -42.20 53.47
C LEU A 18 21.66 -42.67 54.87
N LEU A 19 20.70 -43.27 55.59
CA LEU A 19 20.68 -44.73 55.81
C LEU A 19 19.46 -45.05 56.69
N ASN A 20 18.45 -45.70 56.09
CA ASN A 20 18.15 -47.12 56.26
C ASN A 20 17.39 -47.44 57.57
N TRP A 21 16.09 -47.71 57.46
CA TRP A 21 15.66 -49.11 57.35
C TRP A 21 14.22 -49.23 56.86
N GLY A 22 14.09 -49.90 55.71
CA GLY A 22 13.15 -50.99 55.46
C GLY A 22 11.67 -50.74 55.72
N THR A 23 10.93 -50.47 54.65
CA THR A 23 9.65 -51.16 54.44
C THR A 23 9.51 -51.47 52.95
N TYR A 24 9.49 -52.77 52.65
CA TYR A 24 9.04 -53.29 51.36
C TYR A 24 7.62 -52.75 51.11
N PRO A 25 7.33 -52.04 50.01
CA PRO A 25 5.95 -51.93 49.58
C PRO A 25 5.63 -53.26 48.89
N ASN A 26 4.93 -54.12 49.62
CA ASN A 26 4.14 -55.18 49.00
C ASN A 26 3.41 -54.55 47.81
N THR A 27 3.66 -55.05 46.61
CA THR A 27 2.80 -54.79 45.46
C THR A 27 1.42 -55.29 45.85
N LEU A 28 0.55 -54.37 46.25
CA LEU A 28 -0.86 -54.65 46.48
C LEU A 28 -1.46 -54.99 45.12
N LYS A 29 -1.36 -56.28 44.75
CA LYS A 29 -2.25 -56.91 43.79
C LYS A 29 -3.67 -56.54 44.24
N ALA A 30 -4.53 -56.09 43.32
CA ALA A 30 -5.94 -55.89 43.68
C ALA A 30 -6.47 -57.21 44.27
N ASP A 31 -6.88 -57.18 45.54
CA ASP A 31 -7.33 -58.38 46.25
C ASP A 31 -8.45 -59.06 45.46
N SER A 32 -8.32 -60.37 45.21
CA SER A 32 -9.34 -61.15 44.51
C SER A 32 -10.70 -61.01 45.19
N TRP A 33 -11.76 -60.82 44.41
CA TRP A 33 -13.11 -60.60 44.93
C TRP A 33 -14.15 -61.10 43.93
N SER A 34 -15.39 -61.32 44.40
CA SER A 34 -16.46 -61.88 43.56
C SER A 34 -17.76 -61.08 43.58
N PHE A 35 -18.60 -61.31 42.58
CA PHE A 35 -20.02 -60.91 42.54
C PHE A 35 -20.86 -62.06 41.99
N ALA A 36 -22.16 -62.10 42.30
CA ALA A 36 -23.04 -63.17 41.83
C ALA A 36 -24.00 -62.68 40.75
N VAL A 37 -24.46 -63.59 39.89
CA VAL A 37 -25.45 -63.35 38.84
C VAL A 37 -26.52 -64.44 38.92
N LEU A 38 -27.78 -64.04 38.98
CA LEU A 38 -28.96 -64.90 39.03
C LEU A 38 -30.09 -64.27 38.21
N GLY A 39 -31.09 -65.05 37.83
CA GLY A 39 -32.23 -64.55 37.05
C GLY A 39 -33.37 -65.56 37.08
N ASP A 40 -34.58 -65.09 36.78
CA ASP A 40 -35.80 -65.92 36.68
C ASP A 40 -36.14 -66.68 37.96
N GLN A 41 -36.72 -65.96 38.93
CA GLN A 41 -37.01 -66.43 40.29
C GLN A 41 -38.51 -66.68 40.54
N ARG A 42 -39.34 -66.36 39.55
CA ARG A 42 -40.79 -66.51 39.59
C ARG A 42 -41.26 -67.96 39.73
N ASP A 43 -42.46 -68.16 40.26
CA ASP A 43 -43.12 -69.47 40.29
C ASP A 43 -44.64 -69.31 40.15
N ALA A 44 -45.31 -70.38 39.73
CA ALA A 44 -46.77 -70.41 39.61
C ALA A 44 -47.51 -70.60 40.95
N GLY A 45 -46.81 -70.80 42.07
CA GLY A 45 -47.40 -70.91 43.40
C GLY A 45 -47.90 -69.59 44.01
N SER A 46 -48.46 -69.67 45.23
CA SER A 46 -49.15 -68.55 45.90
C SER A 46 -48.27 -67.32 46.14
N TYR A 47 -46.96 -67.49 46.35
CA TYR A 47 -46.06 -66.38 46.65
C TYR A 47 -45.59 -65.59 45.41
N GLY A 48 -45.88 -66.07 44.20
CA GLY A 48 -45.38 -65.49 42.93
C GLY A 48 -43.87 -65.64 42.71
N ILE A 49 -43.17 -66.35 43.61
CA ILE A 49 -41.75 -66.69 43.53
C ILE A 49 -41.55 -68.13 43.98
N ASN A 50 -40.47 -68.77 43.52
CA ASN A 50 -40.08 -70.09 44.03
C ASN A 50 -39.41 -69.96 45.40
N LYS A 51 -40.21 -69.65 46.42
CA LYS A 51 -39.73 -69.22 47.73
C LYS A 51 -38.65 -70.14 48.34
N PRO A 52 -38.79 -71.48 48.37
CA PRO A 52 -37.75 -72.37 48.93
C PRO A 52 -36.41 -72.27 48.18
N ILE A 53 -36.46 -72.19 46.85
CA ILE A 53 -35.26 -72.11 46.00
C ILE A 53 -34.59 -70.75 46.16
N VAL A 54 -35.38 -69.67 46.11
CA VAL A 54 -34.86 -68.29 46.24
C VAL A 54 -34.24 -68.06 47.62
N GLU A 55 -34.85 -68.54 48.70
CA GLU A 55 -34.29 -68.44 50.06
C GLU A 55 -32.98 -69.24 50.20
N ALA A 56 -32.94 -70.48 49.71
CA ALA A 56 -31.74 -71.31 49.74
C ALA A 56 -30.59 -70.70 48.94
N MET A 57 -30.91 -70.13 47.76
CA MET A 57 -29.95 -69.44 46.90
C MET A 57 -29.43 -68.16 47.54
N ALA A 58 -30.31 -67.33 48.10
CA ALA A 58 -29.92 -66.09 48.77
C ALA A 58 -29.00 -66.33 49.96
N GLN A 59 -29.26 -67.38 50.76
CA GLN A 59 -28.38 -67.78 51.86
C GLN A 59 -27.02 -68.29 51.37
N GLN A 60 -27.02 -69.13 50.33
CA GLN A 60 -25.79 -69.64 49.75
C GLN A 60 -24.93 -68.51 49.16
N VAL A 61 -25.52 -67.62 48.38
CA VAL A 61 -24.83 -66.46 47.82
C VAL A 61 -24.29 -65.56 48.93
N ALA A 62 -25.07 -65.30 49.98
CA ALA A 62 -24.60 -64.54 51.15
C ALA A 62 -23.36 -65.18 51.81
N SER A 63 -23.32 -66.52 51.90
CA SER A 63 -22.18 -67.24 52.49
C SER A 63 -20.86 -67.06 51.72
N GLN A 64 -20.96 -66.72 50.42
CA GLN A 64 -19.81 -66.47 49.55
C GLN A 64 -19.34 -65.00 49.57
N ASN A 65 -20.01 -64.13 50.34
CA ASN A 65 -19.67 -62.72 50.55
C ASN A 65 -19.38 -61.93 49.25
N PRO A 66 -20.29 -61.96 48.25
CA PRO A 66 -20.10 -61.21 47.01
C PRO A 66 -20.18 -59.70 47.26
N ALA A 67 -19.45 -58.92 46.45
CA ALA A 67 -19.46 -57.46 46.53
C ALA A 67 -20.79 -56.85 46.06
N PHE A 68 -21.51 -57.55 45.17
CA PHE A 68 -22.86 -57.25 44.71
C PHE A 68 -23.49 -58.47 44.01
N VAL A 69 -24.79 -58.41 43.73
CA VAL A 69 -25.54 -59.43 43.00
C VAL A 69 -26.27 -58.78 41.82
N LEU A 70 -26.20 -59.38 40.64
CA LEU A 70 -26.96 -58.98 39.46
C LEU A 70 -28.18 -59.90 39.32
N ALA A 71 -29.38 -59.32 39.23
CA ALA A 71 -30.61 -60.08 39.05
C ALA A 71 -31.24 -59.77 37.68
N GLY A 72 -31.17 -60.73 36.76
CA GLY A 72 -31.45 -60.59 35.33
C GLY A 72 -32.92 -60.60 34.90
N GLY A 73 -33.83 -60.04 35.70
CA GLY A 73 -35.27 -60.00 35.41
C GLY A 73 -36.07 -61.19 35.94
N ASP A 74 -37.39 -61.09 35.84
CA ASP A 74 -38.38 -62.08 36.29
C ASP A 74 -38.21 -62.46 37.77
N GLN A 75 -38.15 -61.43 38.61
CA GLN A 75 -38.09 -61.58 40.06
C GLN A 75 -39.40 -62.13 40.63
N ILE A 76 -40.53 -61.83 39.99
CA ILE A 76 -41.88 -62.26 40.38
C ILE A 76 -42.68 -62.79 39.19
N ARG A 77 -43.76 -63.51 39.45
CA ARG A 77 -44.66 -64.02 38.40
C ARG A 77 -45.39 -62.90 37.67
N GLY A 78 -45.71 -61.79 38.35
CA GLY A 78 -46.35 -60.62 37.75
C GLY A 78 -47.81 -60.82 37.34
N ILE A 79 -48.38 -62.02 37.42
CA ILE A 79 -49.80 -62.28 37.13
C ILE A 79 -50.57 -62.37 38.45
N VAL A 80 -51.77 -61.78 38.49
CA VAL A 80 -52.72 -61.91 39.60
C VAL A 80 -53.86 -62.80 39.13
N ASP A 81 -53.87 -64.05 39.59
CA ASP A 81 -54.96 -64.99 39.35
C ASP A 81 -55.38 -65.61 40.69
N GLN A 82 -56.36 -66.53 40.69
CA GLN A 82 -56.83 -67.17 41.94
C GLN A 82 -55.76 -68.03 42.63
N THR A 83 -54.61 -68.24 41.99
CA THR A 83 -53.51 -69.08 42.49
C THR A 83 -52.33 -68.28 43.03
N CYS A 84 -52.35 -66.95 42.93
CA CYS A 84 -51.20 -66.09 43.27
C CYS A 84 -51.62 -64.87 44.12
N ASP A 85 -50.80 -64.53 45.12
CA ASP A 85 -50.98 -63.36 45.99
C ASP A 85 -50.97 -62.05 45.17
N PRO A 86 -51.58 -60.96 45.69
CA PRO A 86 -51.55 -59.65 45.05
C PRO A 86 -50.13 -59.20 44.70
N LEU A 87 -49.98 -58.48 43.61
CA LEU A 87 -48.68 -58.06 43.08
C LEU A 87 -47.73 -57.43 44.12
N ALA A 88 -48.22 -56.48 44.93
CA ALA A 88 -47.38 -55.82 45.94
C ALA A 88 -46.87 -56.80 47.01
N GLU A 89 -47.63 -57.87 47.28
CA GLU A 89 -47.22 -58.96 48.16
C GLU A 89 -46.18 -59.86 47.48
N GLN A 90 -46.30 -60.15 46.18
CA GLN A 90 -45.25 -60.88 45.43
C GLN A 90 -43.88 -60.19 45.54
N TYR A 91 -43.83 -58.87 45.34
CA TYR A 91 -42.60 -58.09 45.56
C TYR A 91 -42.12 -58.14 47.02
N THR A 92 -43.05 -58.18 47.99
CA THR A 92 -42.71 -58.30 49.41
C THR A 92 -42.11 -59.66 49.71
N HIS A 93 -42.70 -60.75 49.21
CA HIS A 93 -42.18 -62.10 49.33
C HIS A 93 -40.78 -62.21 48.73
N TRP A 94 -40.56 -61.64 47.54
CA TRP A 94 -39.24 -61.59 46.91
C TRP A 94 -38.21 -60.85 47.77
N LYS A 95 -38.54 -59.65 48.24
CA LYS A 95 -37.66 -58.87 49.13
C LYS A 95 -37.35 -59.62 50.43
N THR A 96 -38.31 -60.35 50.99
CA THR A 96 -38.10 -61.16 52.19
C THR A 96 -37.18 -62.35 51.89
N ALA A 97 -37.40 -63.08 50.80
CA ALA A 97 -36.57 -64.23 50.43
C ALA A 97 -35.12 -63.80 50.11
N MET A 98 -34.96 -62.66 49.44
CA MET A 98 -33.66 -62.09 49.09
C MET A 98 -33.01 -61.30 50.22
N ALA A 99 -33.64 -61.14 51.39
CA ALA A 99 -33.17 -60.28 52.48
C ALA A 99 -31.67 -60.43 52.85
N PRO A 100 -31.05 -61.64 52.83
CA PRO A 100 -29.61 -61.80 53.10
C PRO A 100 -28.69 -61.03 52.14
N ILE A 101 -29.15 -60.75 50.91
CA ILE A 101 -28.35 -60.13 49.83
C ILE A 101 -29.07 -58.93 49.17
N LEU A 102 -30.28 -58.57 49.63
CA LEU A 102 -31.12 -57.58 48.97
C LEU A 102 -30.45 -56.20 48.88
N SER A 103 -29.73 -55.78 49.91
CA SER A 103 -29.06 -54.47 49.96
C SER A 103 -27.90 -54.32 48.97
N ILE A 104 -27.40 -55.44 48.43
CA ILE A 104 -26.32 -55.49 47.43
C ILE A 104 -26.80 -56.03 46.08
N THR A 105 -28.11 -56.23 45.91
CA THR A 105 -28.72 -56.75 44.67
C THR A 105 -29.10 -55.60 43.74
N TYR A 106 -28.79 -55.77 42.46
CA TYR A 106 -29.07 -54.85 41.36
C TYR A 106 -29.99 -55.56 40.36
N PRO A 107 -31.32 -55.46 40.54
CA PRO A 107 -32.29 -56.08 39.66
C PRO A 107 -32.64 -55.20 38.45
N ILE A 108 -32.80 -55.82 37.29
CA ILE A 108 -33.42 -55.23 36.09
C ILE A 108 -34.79 -55.88 35.86
N ARG A 109 -35.64 -55.28 35.01
CA ARG A 109 -36.94 -55.86 34.69
C ARG A 109 -36.81 -57.01 33.69
N GLY A 110 -37.66 -58.01 33.84
CA GLY A 110 -37.99 -58.96 32.80
C GLY A 110 -39.39 -58.76 32.25
N ASN A 111 -39.81 -59.71 31.43
CA ASN A 111 -41.09 -59.65 30.73
C ASN A 111 -42.25 -59.87 31.70
N HIS A 112 -42.06 -60.54 32.84
CA HIS A 112 -43.08 -60.72 33.87
C HIS A 112 -43.33 -59.47 34.72
N GLU A 113 -42.32 -58.62 34.93
CA GLU A 113 -42.51 -57.29 35.54
C GLU A 113 -43.16 -56.29 34.58
N THR A 114 -43.25 -56.64 33.29
CA THR A 114 -43.77 -55.77 32.23
C THR A 114 -45.18 -56.16 31.75
N TYR A 115 -45.44 -57.45 31.45
CA TYR A 115 -46.62 -57.91 30.70
C TYR A 115 -47.70 -58.66 31.48
N GLY A 116 -47.59 -58.87 32.79
CA GLY A 116 -48.75 -59.33 33.58
C GLY A 116 -49.91 -58.31 33.54
N GLU A 117 -51.01 -58.52 34.26
CA GLU A 117 -52.09 -57.51 34.43
C GLU A 117 -51.63 -56.19 35.10
N VAL A 118 -50.32 -55.96 35.16
CA VAL A 118 -49.55 -54.99 35.94
C VAL A 118 -49.24 -53.70 35.20
N ASN A 119 -49.23 -53.70 33.87
CA ASN A 119 -49.01 -52.48 33.09
C ASN A 119 -49.90 -52.50 31.85
N THR A 120 -51.02 -51.76 31.90
CA THR A 120 -51.71 -51.37 30.66
C THR A 120 -50.81 -50.41 29.90
N LEU A 121 -50.58 -50.68 28.61
CA LEU A 121 -49.83 -49.79 27.70
C LEU A 121 -50.33 -48.34 27.84
N GLY A 122 -49.52 -47.45 28.41
CA GLY A 122 -49.91 -46.09 28.82
C GLY A 122 -48.83 -45.36 29.66
N PRO A 123 -49.10 -44.14 30.17
CA PRO A 123 -48.11 -43.31 30.87
C PRO A 123 -47.55 -43.90 32.18
N ASP A 124 -48.19 -44.93 32.74
CA ASP A 124 -47.82 -45.56 34.01
C ASP A 124 -47.14 -46.94 33.87
N TYR A 125 -46.67 -47.31 32.66
CA TYR A 125 -46.18 -48.68 32.34
C TYR A 125 -44.97 -49.20 33.13
N ALA A 126 -44.34 -48.37 33.95
CA ALA A 126 -43.23 -48.74 34.83
C ALA A 126 -43.54 -48.54 36.32
N LYS A 127 -44.76 -48.07 36.65
CA LYS A 127 -45.11 -47.58 37.98
C LYS A 127 -44.88 -48.62 39.07
N ASN A 128 -45.31 -49.86 38.84
CA ASN A 128 -45.21 -50.92 39.84
C ASN A 128 -43.75 -51.32 40.13
N TRP A 129 -42.90 -51.36 39.10
CA TRP A 129 -41.46 -51.55 39.29
C TRP A 129 -40.84 -50.40 40.09
N MET A 130 -41.19 -49.16 39.73
CA MET A 130 -40.66 -47.98 40.41
C MET A 130 -41.05 -47.97 41.90
N ASP A 131 -42.31 -48.23 42.21
CA ASP A 131 -42.84 -48.19 43.58
C ASP A 131 -42.31 -49.33 44.47
N ASN A 132 -41.98 -50.49 43.91
CA ASN A 132 -41.60 -51.68 44.70
C ASN A 132 -40.11 -51.99 44.70
N ILE A 133 -39.39 -51.61 43.64
CA ILE A 133 -37.98 -51.92 43.41
C ILE A 133 -37.18 -50.64 43.30
N ALA A 134 -37.35 -49.87 42.22
CA ALA A 134 -36.40 -48.82 41.88
C ALA A 134 -36.36 -47.67 42.90
N ASN A 135 -37.48 -47.30 43.51
CA ASN A 135 -37.54 -46.23 44.51
C ASN A 135 -37.32 -46.75 45.95
N VAL A 136 -37.38 -48.07 46.15
CA VAL A 136 -37.21 -48.71 47.46
C VAL A 136 -35.76 -49.11 47.69
N LEU A 137 -35.09 -49.66 46.66
CA LEU A 137 -33.71 -50.10 46.73
C LEU A 137 -32.78 -48.92 46.42
N THR A 138 -32.21 -48.32 47.47
CA THR A 138 -31.40 -47.10 47.38
C THR A 138 -30.08 -47.27 46.60
N GLN A 139 -29.63 -48.51 46.41
CA GLN A 139 -28.41 -48.81 45.67
C GLN A 139 -28.59 -48.73 44.15
N ILE A 140 -29.83 -48.72 43.62
CA ILE A 140 -30.09 -48.69 42.19
C ILE A 140 -29.77 -47.29 41.64
N PRO A 141 -28.81 -47.17 40.69
CA PRO A 141 -28.48 -45.88 40.11
C PRO A 141 -29.63 -45.30 39.28
N LYS A 142 -29.76 -43.97 39.29
CA LYS A 142 -30.76 -43.21 38.51
C LYS A 142 -30.12 -42.49 37.32
N ASN A 143 -29.22 -43.17 36.62
CA ASN A 143 -28.44 -42.63 35.50
C ASN A 143 -28.83 -43.19 34.12
N GLY A 144 -29.97 -43.89 34.03
CA GLY A 144 -30.55 -44.36 32.78
C GLY A 144 -31.05 -43.23 31.86
N PRO A 145 -31.40 -43.54 30.60
CA PRO A 145 -31.97 -42.57 29.66
C PRO A 145 -33.37 -42.11 30.12
N THR A 146 -33.86 -41.00 29.55
CA THR A 146 -35.05 -40.24 29.99
C THR A 146 -36.32 -41.06 30.27
N ASN A 147 -36.51 -42.23 29.64
CA ASN A 147 -37.68 -43.10 29.82
C ASN A 147 -37.36 -44.45 30.51
N GLU A 148 -36.11 -44.66 30.96
CA GLU A 148 -35.66 -45.91 31.61
C GLU A 148 -34.95 -45.63 32.94
N VAL A 149 -35.16 -44.45 33.53
CA VAL A 149 -34.49 -44.04 34.78
C VAL A 149 -34.85 -44.99 35.93
N GLY A 150 -33.85 -45.71 36.45
CA GLY A 150 -34.04 -46.72 37.50
C GLY A 150 -34.46 -48.10 36.97
N MET A 151 -34.42 -48.30 35.65
CA MET A 151 -34.68 -49.57 34.96
C MET A 151 -33.46 -49.97 34.13
N THR A 152 -32.93 -49.04 33.35
CA THR A 152 -31.58 -49.11 32.76
C THR A 152 -30.63 -48.27 33.61
N TYR A 153 -29.45 -48.80 33.91
CA TYR A 153 -28.45 -48.09 34.71
C TYR A 153 -27.05 -48.67 34.54
N SER A 154 -26.05 -47.88 34.92
CA SER A 154 -24.66 -48.32 34.98
C SER A 154 -24.03 -47.97 36.33
N PHE A 155 -23.06 -48.75 36.77
CA PHE A 155 -22.26 -48.43 37.95
C PHE A 155 -20.87 -49.07 37.88
N SER A 156 -19.92 -48.48 38.60
CA SER A 156 -18.59 -49.04 38.77
C SER A 156 -18.44 -49.60 40.18
N LYS A 157 -17.83 -50.78 40.28
CA LYS A 157 -17.42 -51.35 41.57
C LYS A 157 -16.01 -51.90 41.41
N LYS A 158 -15.06 -51.39 42.22
CA LYS A 158 -13.65 -51.78 42.13
C LYS A 158 -13.12 -51.65 40.69
N ASN A 159 -12.72 -52.74 40.04
CA ASN A 159 -12.17 -52.78 38.68
C ASN A 159 -13.16 -53.27 37.60
N VAL A 160 -14.46 -53.34 37.89
CA VAL A 160 -15.48 -53.69 36.90
C VAL A 160 -16.48 -52.54 36.71
N PHE A 161 -16.90 -52.36 35.46
CA PHE A 161 -18.02 -51.52 35.08
C PHE A 161 -19.20 -52.40 34.70
N ILE A 162 -20.36 -52.14 35.29
CA ILE A 162 -21.57 -52.92 35.10
C ILE A 162 -22.61 -52.06 34.38
N ILE A 163 -23.29 -52.65 33.39
CA ILE A 163 -24.44 -52.04 32.73
C ILE A 163 -25.62 -53.02 32.83
N GLY A 164 -26.69 -52.59 33.49
CA GLY A 164 -27.98 -53.27 33.51
C GLY A 164 -28.92 -52.60 32.51
N LEU A 165 -29.55 -53.40 31.65
CA LEU A 165 -30.38 -52.91 30.54
C LEU A 165 -31.83 -53.34 30.72
N ASP A 166 -32.73 -52.37 30.62
CA ASP A 166 -34.16 -52.60 30.42
C ASP A 166 -34.40 -52.88 28.93
N GLN A 167 -34.91 -54.07 28.62
CA GLN A 167 -35.14 -54.54 27.25
C GLN A 167 -36.63 -54.70 26.92
N ASP A 168 -37.49 -54.43 27.90
CA ASP A 168 -38.95 -54.47 27.80
C ASP A 168 -39.55 -53.06 27.71
N ASN A 169 -38.88 -52.19 26.95
CA ASN A 169 -39.39 -50.85 26.67
C ASN A 169 -40.61 -50.95 25.76
N VAL A 170 -41.74 -50.34 26.16
CA VAL A 170 -43.02 -50.38 25.42
C VAL A 170 -42.90 -49.88 23.98
N THR A 171 -41.99 -48.94 23.71
CA THR A 171 -41.82 -48.34 22.37
C THR A 171 -40.83 -49.07 21.47
N ALA A 172 -39.99 -49.93 22.06
CA ALA A 172 -38.96 -50.70 21.38
C ALA A 172 -38.66 -51.97 22.19
N PRO A 173 -39.61 -52.93 22.25
CA PRO A 173 -39.42 -54.15 23.01
C PRO A 173 -38.29 -54.99 22.37
N GLN A 174 -37.61 -55.80 23.18
CA GLN A 174 -36.45 -56.60 22.78
C GLN A 174 -35.30 -55.79 22.12
N GLN A 175 -35.17 -54.50 22.44
CA GLN A 175 -34.08 -53.62 22.00
C GLN A 175 -33.47 -52.86 23.18
N VAL A 176 -32.35 -52.17 22.94
CA VAL A 176 -31.64 -51.39 23.96
C VAL A 176 -31.52 -49.94 23.54
N ASN A 177 -31.38 -49.03 24.51
CA ASN A 177 -31.06 -47.64 24.22
C ASN A 177 -29.60 -47.50 23.72
N GLN A 178 -29.39 -47.66 22.41
CA GLN A 178 -28.06 -47.68 21.79
C GLN A 178 -27.23 -46.40 22.03
N PRO A 179 -27.77 -45.17 21.91
CA PRO A 179 -27.01 -43.96 22.16
C PRO A 179 -26.52 -43.86 23.61
N TRP A 180 -27.39 -44.17 24.58
CA TRP A 180 -27.02 -44.18 25.99
C TRP A 180 -25.96 -45.24 26.28
N LEU A 181 -26.11 -46.46 25.73
CA LEU A 181 -25.11 -47.52 25.88
C LEU A 181 -23.74 -47.09 25.34
N ASN A 182 -23.69 -46.53 24.12
CA ASN A 182 -22.45 -46.06 23.52
C ASN A 182 -21.78 -44.98 24.39
N GLN A 183 -22.57 -44.08 24.98
CA GLN A 183 -22.07 -43.07 25.92
C GLN A 183 -21.49 -43.69 27.19
N GLN A 184 -22.14 -44.70 27.76
CA GLN A 184 -21.64 -45.38 28.96
C GLN A 184 -20.34 -46.16 28.68
N LEU A 185 -20.29 -46.89 27.56
CA LEU A 185 -19.09 -47.62 27.14
C LEU A 185 -17.93 -46.65 26.86
N ALA A 186 -18.21 -45.51 26.23
CA ALA A 186 -17.25 -44.43 26.01
C ALA A 186 -16.77 -43.75 27.29
N ALA A 187 -17.59 -43.68 28.34
CA ALA A 187 -17.19 -43.11 29.62
C ALA A 187 -16.33 -44.07 30.46
N ASN A 188 -16.34 -45.37 30.14
CA ASN A 188 -15.68 -46.39 30.95
C ASN A 188 -14.16 -46.41 30.73
N ASN A 189 -13.40 -46.34 31.83
CA ASN A 189 -11.94 -46.47 31.88
C ASN A 189 -11.46 -47.67 32.72
N LEU A 190 -12.36 -48.55 33.15
CA LEU A 190 -12.03 -49.77 33.89
C LEU A 190 -11.74 -50.95 32.94
N PRO A 191 -10.90 -51.91 33.37
CA PRO A 191 -10.46 -53.01 32.51
C PRO A 191 -11.62 -53.93 32.10
N PHE A 192 -12.53 -54.24 33.02
CA PHE A 192 -13.63 -55.17 32.77
C PHE A 192 -14.96 -54.44 32.64
N THR A 193 -15.75 -54.85 31.65
CA THR A 193 -17.13 -54.42 31.50
C THR A 193 -18.02 -55.66 31.42
N PHE A 194 -19.06 -55.71 32.26
CA PHE A 194 -20.10 -56.72 32.17
C PHE A 194 -21.43 -56.05 31.86
N VAL A 195 -22.17 -56.62 30.93
CA VAL A 195 -23.49 -56.14 30.55
C VAL A 195 -24.48 -57.25 30.84
N TYR A 196 -25.62 -56.92 31.44
CA TYR A 196 -26.68 -57.89 31.67
C TYR A 196 -28.04 -57.31 31.28
N GLY A 197 -28.86 -58.17 30.70
CA GLY A 197 -30.25 -57.91 30.33
C GLY A 197 -31.10 -59.10 30.74
N HIS A 198 -32.39 -59.03 30.43
CA HIS A 198 -33.28 -60.16 30.64
C HIS A 198 -33.20 -61.12 29.46
N TYR A 199 -33.36 -60.62 28.24
CA TYR A 199 -33.40 -61.44 27.03
C TYR A 199 -31.99 -61.80 26.51
N PRO A 200 -31.80 -63.01 25.97
CA PRO A 200 -30.56 -63.33 25.25
C PRO A 200 -30.41 -62.45 24.00
N ALA A 201 -29.17 -62.09 23.67
CA ALA A 201 -28.86 -61.34 22.46
C ALA A 201 -28.97 -62.19 21.18
N PHE A 202 -28.69 -63.49 21.32
CA PHE A 202 -28.87 -64.52 20.31
C PHE A 202 -29.79 -65.59 20.89
N ALA A 203 -30.93 -65.86 20.25
CA ALA A 203 -31.94 -66.78 20.75
C ALA A 203 -31.35 -68.17 21.06
N VAL A 204 -31.61 -68.70 22.25
CA VAL A 204 -31.30 -70.10 22.62
C VAL A 204 -32.47 -71.00 22.23
N ASP A 205 -33.69 -70.60 22.58
CA ASP A 205 -34.94 -71.21 22.09
C ASP A 205 -35.59 -70.27 21.05
N PRO A 206 -35.79 -70.69 19.79
CA PRO A 206 -36.43 -69.87 18.75
C PRO A 206 -37.91 -69.60 18.99
N THR A 207 -38.54 -70.27 19.95
CA THR A 207 -39.96 -70.09 20.30
C THR A 207 -40.19 -69.03 21.37
N GLU A 208 -39.12 -68.57 22.02
CA GLU A 208 -39.14 -67.50 23.03
C GLU A 208 -38.57 -66.18 22.48
N ASN A 209 -38.97 -65.06 23.08
CA ASN A 209 -38.58 -63.73 22.62
C ASN A 209 -37.10 -63.46 22.89
N SER A 210 -36.44 -62.70 22.01
CA SER A 210 -35.03 -62.34 22.19
C SER A 210 -34.65 -61.08 21.42
N LEU A 211 -33.44 -60.54 21.63
CA LEU A 211 -32.97 -59.42 20.80
C LEU A 211 -32.73 -59.86 19.34
N ALA A 212 -32.67 -61.17 19.07
CA ALA A 212 -32.53 -61.69 17.71
C ALA A 212 -33.76 -61.36 16.83
N ASP A 213 -34.90 -61.04 17.45
CA ASP A 213 -36.10 -60.55 16.75
C ASP A 213 -35.84 -59.20 16.06
N HIS A 214 -34.80 -58.47 16.48
CA HIS A 214 -34.34 -57.21 15.91
C HIS A 214 -32.86 -57.24 15.51
N GLN A 215 -32.52 -58.11 14.55
CA GLN A 215 -31.14 -58.42 14.16
C GLN A 215 -30.23 -57.21 13.92
N ALA A 216 -30.69 -56.14 13.27
CA ALA A 216 -29.87 -54.96 13.00
C ALA A 216 -29.52 -54.17 14.27
N ALA A 217 -30.50 -53.98 15.17
CA ALA A 217 -30.29 -53.33 16.46
C ALA A 217 -29.40 -54.20 17.38
N ARG A 218 -29.61 -55.52 17.34
CA ARG A 218 -28.78 -56.50 18.05
C ARG A 218 -27.34 -56.50 17.57
N ASP A 219 -27.10 -56.48 16.26
CA ASP A 219 -25.75 -56.44 15.69
C ASP A 219 -25.05 -55.11 16.05
N ALA A 220 -25.76 -53.98 16.07
CA ALA A 220 -25.21 -52.71 16.56
C ALA A 220 -24.85 -52.76 18.05
N PHE A 221 -25.74 -53.33 18.87
CA PHE A 221 -25.52 -53.57 20.30
C PHE A 221 -24.24 -54.40 20.52
N TRP A 222 -24.17 -55.58 19.89
CA TRP A 222 -23.06 -56.51 20.03
C TRP A 222 -21.74 -55.93 19.53
N LYS A 223 -21.77 -55.12 18.46
CA LYS A 223 -20.58 -54.46 17.93
C LYS A 223 -20.04 -53.44 18.94
N SER A 224 -20.90 -52.62 19.52
CA SER A 224 -20.50 -51.66 20.55
C SER A 224 -19.87 -52.35 21.76
N LEU A 225 -20.40 -53.51 22.16
CA LEU A 225 -19.81 -54.33 23.22
C LEU A 225 -18.39 -54.78 22.83
N GLY A 226 -18.21 -55.35 21.64
CA GLY A 226 -16.92 -55.86 21.17
C GLY A 226 -15.86 -54.78 21.01
N ASP A 227 -16.19 -53.68 20.31
CA ASP A 227 -15.27 -52.55 20.14
C ASP A 227 -14.82 -51.96 21.48
N SER A 228 -15.69 -52.05 22.49
CA SER A 228 -15.46 -51.58 23.86
C SER A 228 -14.97 -52.67 24.80
N SER A 229 -14.35 -53.75 24.30
CA SER A 229 -13.75 -54.86 25.07
C SER A 229 -14.66 -55.45 26.16
N VAL A 230 -15.96 -55.55 25.89
CA VAL A 230 -16.87 -56.34 26.72
C VAL A 230 -16.71 -57.80 26.32
N ASN A 231 -16.51 -58.69 27.29
CA ASN A 231 -16.29 -60.12 27.03
C ASN A 231 -17.47 -61.00 27.41
N ILE A 232 -18.35 -60.56 28.31
CA ILE A 232 -19.48 -61.36 28.80
C ILE A 232 -20.75 -60.51 28.83
N TYR A 233 -21.81 -61.06 28.25
CA TYR A 233 -23.19 -60.60 28.34
C TYR A 233 -24.03 -61.64 29.08
N PHE A 234 -24.69 -61.25 30.17
CA PHE A 234 -25.58 -62.13 30.95
C PHE A 234 -27.06 -61.90 30.59
N ALA A 235 -27.84 -62.97 30.54
CA ALA A 235 -29.29 -62.95 30.30
C ALA A 235 -30.04 -63.86 31.29
N GLY A 236 -31.29 -63.54 31.64
CA GLY A 236 -32.12 -64.30 32.56
C GLY A 236 -33.23 -65.15 31.92
N HIS A 237 -33.76 -64.76 30.76
CA HIS A 237 -35.07 -65.15 30.23
C HIS A 237 -35.31 -66.66 30.01
N ASN A 238 -34.42 -67.38 29.31
CA ASN A 238 -34.66 -68.81 29.08
C ASN A 238 -34.32 -69.59 30.36
N HIS A 239 -35.22 -70.47 30.80
CA HIS A 239 -35.15 -71.11 32.12
C HIS A 239 -34.13 -72.26 32.23
N MET A 240 -32.87 -71.98 31.91
CA MET A 240 -31.75 -72.92 31.89
C MET A 240 -30.41 -72.18 32.02
N TYR A 241 -29.35 -72.94 32.27
CA TYR A 241 -27.99 -72.42 32.10
C TYR A 241 -27.50 -72.70 30.69
N ASN A 242 -26.98 -71.67 30.01
CA ASN A 242 -26.45 -71.83 28.66
C ASN A 242 -25.29 -70.84 28.41
N ARG A 243 -24.19 -71.30 27.84
CA ARG A 243 -23.01 -70.50 27.51
C ARG A 243 -22.60 -70.71 26.06
N ALA A 244 -22.53 -69.62 25.32
CA ALA A 244 -22.08 -69.60 23.93
C ALA A 244 -21.18 -68.40 23.63
N LYS A 245 -20.41 -68.52 22.55
CA LYS A 245 -19.47 -67.51 22.07
C LYS A 245 -19.89 -66.97 20.70
N VAL A 246 -19.87 -65.65 20.53
CA VAL A 246 -20.35 -65.01 19.29
C VAL A 246 -19.44 -63.86 18.87
N SER A 247 -19.13 -63.80 17.57
CA SER A 247 -18.45 -62.66 16.92
C SER A 247 -19.25 -62.22 15.71
N ILE A 248 -19.29 -60.91 15.45
CA ILE A 248 -19.94 -60.32 14.30
C ILE A 248 -18.95 -59.45 13.51
N ASN A 249 -19.06 -59.45 12.18
CA ASN A 249 -18.27 -58.59 11.27
C ASN A 249 -16.74 -58.63 11.50
N GLY A 250 -16.21 -59.78 11.92
CA GLY A 250 -14.78 -59.92 12.24
C GLY A 250 -14.33 -59.19 13.52
N GLY A 251 -15.27 -58.72 14.34
CA GLY A 251 -15.01 -58.10 15.64
C GLY A 251 -14.69 -59.12 16.74
N PRO A 252 -14.41 -58.67 17.97
CA PRO A 252 -14.05 -59.56 19.08
C PRO A 252 -15.10 -60.63 19.38
N GLU A 253 -14.65 -61.81 19.83
CA GLU A 253 -15.55 -62.85 20.35
C GLU A 253 -16.02 -62.46 21.78
N ILE A 254 -17.34 -62.51 22.00
CA ILE A 254 -18.01 -62.18 23.28
C ILE A 254 -18.85 -63.38 23.72
N GLN A 255 -18.91 -63.64 25.02
CA GLN A 255 -19.70 -64.74 25.57
C GLN A 255 -21.10 -64.27 25.94
N GLN A 256 -22.11 -65.03 25.52
CA GLN A 256 -23.46 -64.94 26.05
C GLN A 256 -23.66 -66.03 27.10
N LEU A 257 -24.07 -65.64 28.31
CA LEU A 257 -24.41 -66.57 29.39
C LEU A 257 -25.88 -66.35 29.79
N VAL A 258 -26.74 -67.34 29.54
CA VAL A 258 -28.11 -67.36 30.03
C VAL A 258 -28.16 -68.09 31.38
N ILE A 259 -28.79 -67.46 32.38
CA ILE A 259 -28.83 -67.89 33.78
C ILE A 259 -30.27 -67.76 34.29
N GLY A 260 -31.23 -68.39 33.61
CA GLY A 260 -32.64 -68.42 34.00
C GLY A 260 -32.97 -69.50 35.02
N THR A 261 -32.07 -69.75 35.97
CA THR A 261 -32.11 -70.91 36.86
C THR A 261 -32.44 -70.53 38.31
N GLY A 262 -32.96 -69.31 38.52
CA GLY A 262 -33.20 -68.68 39.81
C GLY A 262 -34.36 -69.24 40.63
N GLY A 263 -35.27 -69.96 39.99
CA GLY A 263 -36.52 -70.43 40.60
C GLY A 263 -37.66 -70.71 39.62
N ALA A 264 -37.61 -70.16 38.41
CA ALA A 264 -38.59 -70.41 37.35
C ALA A 264 -38.66 -71.87 36.90
N GLN A 265 -39.80 -72.26 36.32
CA GLN A 265 -39.99 -73.63 35.84
C GLN A 265 -38.96 -73.96 34.76
N LEU A 266 -38.02 -74.84 35.11
CA LEU A 266 -36.87 -75.13 34.26
C LEU A 266 -37.27 -75.80 32.93
N GLY A 267 -36.63 -75.34 31.86
CA GLY A 267 -36.83 -75.83 30.50
C GLY A 267 -35.83 -76.89 30.08
N ALA A 268 -36.23 -77.71 29.11
CA ALA A 268 -35.31 -78.56 28.34
C ALA A 268 -34.99 -77.87 27.01
N TRP A 269 -33.82 -78.15 26.43
CA TRP A 269 -33.35 -77.54 25.19
C TRP A 269 -32.97 -78.60 24.15
N ASP A 270 -33.06 -78.26 22.86
CA ASP A 270 -32.77 -79.16 21.74
C ASP A 270 -31.32 -79.03 21.22
N HIS A 271 -30.47 -78.30 21.95
CA HIS A 271 -29.07 -78.01 21.63
C HIS A 271 -28.84 -77.33 20.26
N THR A 272 -29.85 -76.63 19.72
CA THR A 272 -29.77 -75.99 18.41
C THR A 272 -29.88 -74.47 18.50
N TYR A 273 -28.92 -73.77 17.88
CA TYR A 273 -28.99 -72.30 17.71
C TYR A 273 -29.53 -71.92 16.32
N PRO A 274 -30.45 -70.94 16.24
CA PRO A 274 -30.93 -70.42 14.95
C PRO A 274 -29.88 -69.62 14.16
N ASP A 275 -28.98 -68.90 14.85
CA ASP A 275 -27.97 -68.04 14.21
C ASP A 275 -26.63 -68.78 14.08
N PRO A 276 -26.11 -69.00 12.85
CA PRO A 276 -24.90 -69.80 12.62
C PRO A 276 -23.62 -69.14 13.15
N ARG A 277 -23.66 -67.86 13.55
CA ARG A 277 -22.52 -67.16 14.16
C ARG A 277 -22.28 -67.59 15.60
N VAL A 278 -23.28 -68.19 16.24
CA VAL A 278 -23.23 -68.63 17.64
C VAL A 278 -22.49 -69.95 17.74
N LYS A 279 -21.48 -70.01 18.61
CA LYS A 279 -20.74 -71.23 18.92
C LYS A 279 -21.09 -71.66 20.34
N TRP A 280 -21.88 -72.73 20.46
CA TRP A 280 -22.21 -73.38 21.73
C TRP A 280 -20.92 -73.83 22.47
N GLU A 281 -20.87 -73.63 23.79
CA GLU A 281 -19.75 -74.05 24.63
C GLU A 281 -20.15 -74.98 25.80
N ASN A 282 -21.22 -74.67 26.55
CA ASN A 282 -21.73 -75.52 27.64
C ASN A 282 -23.19 -75.15 28.00
N ASP A 283 -23.93 -76.07 28.63
CA ASP A 283 -25.30 -75.85 29.11
C ASP A 283 -25.66 -76.80 30.26
N LYS A 284 -26.70 -76.42 31.01
CA LYS A 284 -27.30 -77.28 32.04
C LYS A 284 -28.79 -77.01 32.12
N GLU A 285 -29.56 -78.02 31.77
CA GLU A 285 -31.01 -78.03 31.84
C GLU A 285 -31.50 -78.62 33.17
N LEU A 286 -32.74 -78.27 33.55
CA LEU A 286 -33.48 -78.88 34.66
C LEU A 286 -32.80 -78.84 36.06
N GLU A 287 -31.79 -77.99 36.25
CA GLU A 287 -31.20 -77.70 37.57
C GLU A 287 -31.30 -76.21 37.93
N TYR A 288 -31.64 -75.91 39.18
CA TYR A 288 -31.60 -74.55 39.73
C TYR A 288 -30.17 -74.15 40.06
N GLY A 289 -29.83 -72.88 39.88
CA GLY A 289 -28.46 -72.43 39.98
C GLY A 289 -28.24 -70.91 39.96
N TYR A 290 -27.00 -70.51 40.13
CA TYR A 290 -26.54 -69.12 39.97
C TYR A 290 -25.05 -69.12 39.55
N SER A 291 -24.58 -68.01 38.98
CA SER A 291 -23.15 -67.84 38.66
C SER A 291 -22.43 -66.98 39.69
N LEU A 292 -21.25 -67.40 40.12
CA LEU A 292 -20.31 -66.60 40.90
C LEU A 292 -19.15 -66.16 40.01
N VAL A 293 -18.99 -64.86 39.83
CA VAL A 293 -17.92 -64.25 39.02
C VAL A 293 -16.82 -63.77 39.94
N THR A 294 -15.64 -64.37 39.86
CA THR A 294 -14.43 -63.99 40.59
C THR A 294 -13.50 -63.17 39.69
N VAL A 295 -13.05 -62.03 40.21
CA VAL A 295 -12.14 -61.09 39.57
C VAL A 295 -10.79 -61.12 40.31
N ASP A 296 -9.73 -61.62 39.66
CA ASP A 296 -8.36 -61.67 40.18
C ASP A 296 -7.38 -61.03 39.18
N GLY A 297 -6.94 -59.80 39.47
CA GLY A 297 -6.07 -59.04 38.57
C GLY A 297 -6.72 -58.81 37.21
N ASN A 298 -6.08 -59.30 36.14
CA ASN A 298 -6.60 -59.29 34.77
C ASN A 298 -7.32 -60.60 34.37
N LYS A 299 -7.66 -61.47 35.32
CA LYS A 299 -8.35 -62.75 35.10
C LYS A 299 -9.76 -62.73 35.70
N ILE A 300 -10.73 -63.22 34.91
CA ILE A 300 -12.11 -63.49 35.31
C ILE A 300 -12.32 -65.01 35.37
N THR A 301 -12.97 -65.49 36.43
CA THR A 301 -13.46 -66.87 36.56
C THR A 301 -14.96 -66.82 36.85
N VAL A 302 -15.78 -67.48 36.04
CA VAL A 302 -17.22 -67.58 36.22
C VAL A 302 -17.55 -69.03 36.58
N ASP A 303 -17.95 -69.27 37.82
CA ASP A 303 -18.35 -70.59 38.31
C ASP A 303 -19.88 -70.66 38.37
N PHE A 304 -20.50 -71.59 37.65
CA PHE A 304 -21.93 -71.85 37.73
C PHE A 304 -22.20 -72.91 38.80
N TYR A 305 -22.94 -72.55 39.84
CA TYR A 305 -23.34 -73.44 40.94
C TYR A 305 -24.73 -74.03 40.68
N ILE A 306 -24.88 -75.32 40.91
CA ILE A 306 -26.14 -76.05 40.86
C ILE A 306 -26.60 -76.46 42.26
N TYR A 307 -27.92 -76.49 42.47
CA TYR A 307 -28.54 -76.82 43.76
C TYR A 307 -29.10 -78.24 43.79
N ASN A 308 -28.57 -79.07 44.68
CA ASN A 308 -29.17 -80.38 44.97
C ASN A 308 -30.21 -80.24 46.08
N GLN A 309 -31.48 -80.28 45.69
CA GLN A 309 -32.64 -80.13 46.58
C GLN A 309 -32.77 -81.28 47.60
N ASN A 310 -32.30 -82.48 47.27
CA ASN A 310 -32.42 -83.66 48.14
C ASN A 310 -31.46 -83.60 49.32
N THR A 311 -30.25 -83.09 49.09
CA THR A 311 -29.19 -82.98 50.10
C THR A 311 -29.04 -81.58 50.68
N ASN A 312 -29.74 -80.60 50.11
CA ASN A 312 -29.61 -79.18 50.42
C ASN A 312 -28.16 -78.68 50.30
N THR A 313 -27.47 -79.03 49.21
CA THR A 313 -26.06 -78.69 48.97
C THR A 313 -25.83 -78.05 47.60
N TRP A 314 -24.81 -77.22 47.48
CA TRP A 314 -24.41 -76.53 46.25
C TRP A 314 -23.06 -77.03 45.73
N SER A 315 -22.92 -77.19 44.42
CA SER A 315 -21.67 -77.59 43.77
C SER A 315 -21.46 -76.87 42.45
N ILE A 316 -20.20 -76.63 42.07
CA ILE A 316 -19.85 -76.04 40.77
C ILE A 316 -20.08 -77.07 39.66
N PHE A 317 -20.80 -76.67 38.62
CA PHE A 317 -21.04 -77.45 37.40
C PHE A 317 -20.12 -77.01 36.25
N ASP A 318 -20.05 -75.71 35.98
CA ASP A 318 -19.23 -75.13 34.92
C ASP A 318 -18.28 -74.07 35.48
N THR A 319 -17.08 -73.98 34.91
CA THR A 319 -16.09 -72.94 35.20
C THR A 319 -15.58 -72.35 33.89
N TYR A 320 -15.91 -71.08 33.62
CA TYR A 320 -15.37 -70.34 32.49
C TYR A 320 -14.28 -69.36 32.94
N VAL A 321 -13.14 -69.36 32.26
CA VAL A 321 -12.00 -68.49 32.60
C VAL A 321 -11.62 -67.63 31.40
N TYR A 322 -11.44 -66.34 31.64
CA TYR A 322 -10.98 -65.36 30.66
C TYR A 322 -9.87 -64.47 31.24
N THR A 323 -8.83 -64.20 30.47
CA THR A 323 -7.77 -63.24 30.83
C THR A 323 -7.77 -62.07 29.85
N LEU A 324 -7.89 -60.86 30.37
CA LEU A 324 -7.81 -59.64 29.58
C LEU A 324 -6.34 -59.36 29.24
N THR A 325 -5.99 -59.44 27.95
CA THR A 325 -4.63 -59.16 27.45
C THR A 325 -4.52 -57.77 26.84
N SER A 326 -5.63 -57.18 26.41
CA SER A 326 -5.67 -55.83 25.85
C SER A 326 -7.01 -55.16 26.08
N ARG A 327 -6.99 -53.83 26.15
CA ARG A 327 -8.18 -52.98 26.27
C ARG A 327 -8.22 -51.97 25.13
N ASN A 328 -9.34 -51.92 24.42
CA ASN A 328 -9.60 -50.91 23.41
C ASN A 328 -10.16 -49.62 24.05
N PHE A 329 -9.66 -48.49 23.58
CA PHE A 329 -10.13 -47.14 23.89
C PHE A 329 -10.48 -46.39 22.60
N GLY A 330 -11.50 -45.55 22.62
CA GLY A 330 -11.93 -44.72 21.49
C GLY A 330 -12.96 -45.37 20.57
N ALA A 331 -13.61 -46.45 21.01
CA ALA A 331 -14.78 -47.00 20.33
C ALA A 331 -15.85 -45.90 20.15
N ASN A 332 -16.58 -45.95 19.03
CA ASN A 332 -17.56 -44.92 18.65
C ASN A 332 -16.99 -43.48 18.58
N ASP A 333 -15.70 -43.36 18.23
CA ASP A 333 -14.98 -42.08 18.08
C ASP A 333 -14.95 -41.21 19.34
N ALA A 334 -15.11 -41.81 20.51
CA ALA A 334 -15.15 -41.09 21.78
C ALA A 334 -13.76 -40.57 22.22
N ASN A 335 -13.77 -39.38 22.82
CA ASN A 335 -12.65 -38.91 23.62
C ASN A 335 -12.71 -39.54 25.00
N GLN A 336 -11.58 -40.08 25.46
CA GLN A 336 -11.46 -40.74 26.74
C GLN A 336 -10.24 -40.24 27.48
N SER A 337 -10.27 -40.36 28.81
CA SER A 337 -9.12 -40.10 29.65
C SER A 337 -8.98 -41.16 30.73
N ILE A 338 -7.74 -41.42 31.12
CA ILE A 338 -7.44 -42.38 32.17
C ILE A 338 -6.36 -41.84 33.10
N ASP A 339 -6.60 -42.02 34.40
CA ASP A 339 -5.68 -41.60 35.45
C ASP A 339 -4.53 -42.60 35.63
N PRO A 340 -3.31 -42.11 35.94
CA PRO A 340 -2.13 -42.96 36.11
C PRO A 340 -2.29 -43.99 37.23
N ALA A 341 -3.04 -43.65 38.30
CA ALA A 341 -3.35 -44.57 39.39
C ALA A 341 -4.20 -45.75 38.89
N THR A 342 -5.22 -45.49 38.06
CA THR A 342 -6.09 -46.54 37.48
C THR A 342 -5.27 -47.51 36.62
N LEU A 343 -4.37 -46.99 35.79
CA LEU A 343 -3.47 -47.82 34.98
C LEU A 343 -2.51 -48.65 35.84
N THR A 344 -1.91 -48.03 36.85
CA THR A 344 -0.98 -48.71 37.76
C THR A 344 -1.65 -49.83 38.56
N THR A 345 -2.87 -49.59 39.06
CA THR A 345 -3.56 -50.55 39.93
C THR A 345 -4.26 -51.66 39.16
N TYR A 346 -4.83 -51.38 37.98
CA TYR A 346 -5.77 -52.31 37.33
C TYR A 346 -5.35 -52.84 35.95
N TYR A 347 -4.31 -52.28 35.32
CA TYR A 347 -3.92 -52.63 33.94
C TYR A 347 -2.58 -53.36 33.82
N THR A 348 -2.04 -53.88 34.92
CA THR A 348 -0.81 -54.69 34.88
C THR A 348 -1.00 -55.92 33.98
N GLY A 349 -0.20 -56.07 32.94
CA GLY A 349 -0.29 -57.17 31.96
C GLY A 349 -1.38 -56.98 30.90
N VAL A 350 -1.91 -55.76 30.73
CA VAL A 350 -3.00 -55.43 29.79
C VAL A 350 -2.56 -54.33 28.85
N ALA A 351 -2.34 -54.63 27.57
CA ALA A 351 -1.95 -53.64 26.57
C ALA A 351 -3.08 -52.65 26.24
N LEU A 352 -2.75 -51.39 25.93
CA LEU A 352 -3.74 -50.39 25.53
C LEU A 352 -3.79 -50.26 24.00
N ASN A 353 -4.98 -50.36 23.43
CA ASN A 353 -5.21 -50.13 22.01
C ASN A 353 -6.08 -48.89 21.83
N LYS A 354 -5.52 -47.82 21.28
CA LYS A 354 -6.29 -46.65 20.88
C LYS A 354 -6.80 -46.83 19.45
N ILE A 355 -8.12 -46.94 19.32
CA ILE A 355 -8.90 -47.11 18.07
C ILE A 355 -9.83 -45.91 17.83
N GLY A 356 -10.42 -45.81 16.65
CA GLY A 356 -11.37 -44.73 16.30
C GLY A 356 -10.74 -43.34 16.19
N LEU A 357 -11.53 -42.33 15.81
CA LEU A 357 -11.06 -40.98 15.52
C LEU A 357 -10.86 -40.09 16.75
N GLY A 358 -11.42 -40.47 17.90
CA GLY A 358 -11.31 -39.72 19.16
C GLY A 358 -9.88 -39.66 19.72
N THR A 359 -9.71 -39.07 20.90
CA THR A 359 -8.43 -38.97 21.61
C THR A 359 -8.47 -39.73 22.93
N LEU A 360 -7.46 -40.57 23.19
CA LEU A 360 -7.18 -41.09 24.53
C LEU A 360 -6.15 -40.20 25.22
N THR A 361 -6.52 -39.62 26.36
CA THR A 361 -5.62 -38.82 27.19
C THR A 361 -5.14 -39.64 28.38
N LEU A 362 -3.83 -39.86 28.47
CA LEU A 362 -3.18 -40.35 29.68
C LEU A 362 -2.92 -39.15 30.58
N ASN A 363 -3.66 -39.06 31.69
CA ASN A 363 -3.66 -37.87 32.53
C ASN A 363 -2.32 -37.66 33.26
N ALA A 364 -2.14 -36.46 33.79
CA ALA A 364 -0.95 -36.07 34.53
C ALA A 364 -0.75 -36.88 35.82
N GLY A 365 0.51 -37.10 36.18
CA GLY A 365 0.94 -37.91 37.33
C GLY A 365 1.98 -38.97 36.91
N THR A 366 2.34 -39.87 37.81
CA THR A 366 3.33 -40.93 37.56
C THR A 366 2.65 -42.29 37.56
N SER A 367 2.92 -43.11 36.54
CA SER A 367 2.41 -44.48 36.42
C SER A 367 3.55 -45.47 36.26
N THR A 368 3.42 -46.65 36.87
CA THR A 368 4.36 -47.78 36.64
C THR A 368 3.88 -48.71 35.53
N TYR A 369 2.84 -48.32 34.79
CA TYR A 369 2.34 -49.08 33.64
C TYR A 369 3.45 -49.24 32.58
N ALA A 370 3.71 -50.49 32.18
CA ALA A 370 4.86 -50.85 31.34
C ALA A 370 4.47 -51.59 30.04
N ASP A 371 3.21 -51.98 29.90
CA ASP A 371 2.74 -52.70 28.72
C ASP A 371 2.59 -51.78 27.49
N ALA A 372 2.55 -52.36 26.30
CA ALA A 372 2.54 -51.60 25.05
C ALA A 372 1.27 -50.76 24.87
N ILE A 373 1.44 -49.60 24.25
CA ILE A 373 0.36 -48.71 23.81
C ILE A 373 0.40 -48.63 22.29
N THR A 374 -0.64 -49.11 21.62
CA THR A 374 -0.74 -49.06 20.16
C THR A 374 -1.82 -48.07 19.74
N VAL A 375 -1.44 -47.08 18.93
CA VAL A 375 -2.36 -46.07 18.37
C VAL A 375 -2.62 -46.42 16.91
N THR A 376 -3.83 -46.90 16.63
CA THR A 376 -4.26 -47.35 15.29
C THR A 376 -5.18 -46.35 14.59
N GLY A 377 -5.73 -45.38 15.34
CA GLY A 377 -6.54 -44.29 14.80
C GLY A 377 -6.72 -43.16 15.82
N GLY A 378 -6.98 -41.96 15.31
CA GLY A 378 -7.19 -40.77 16.13
C GLY A 378 -5.93 -40.35 16.91
N GLY A 379 -6.12 -39.86 18.14
CA GLY A 379 -5.05 -39.30 18.96
C GLY A 379 -4.75 -40.09 20.24
N LEU A 380 -3.47 -40.18 20.58
CA LEU A 380 -2.99 -40.43 21.94
C LEU A 380 -2.37 -39.14 22.48
N LYS A 381 -2.78 -38.70 23.66
CA LYS A 381 -2.22 -37.53 24.34
C LYS A 381 -1.66 -37.95 25.69
N VAL A 382 -0.37 -37.73 25.93
CA VAL A 382 0.32 -38.14 27.17
C VAL A 382 0.67 -36.91 27.99
N GLU A 383 0.08 -36.74 29.17
CA GLU A 383 0.29 -35.58 30.05
C GLU A 383 1.04 -35.92 31.36
N GLY A 384 1.45 -37.17 31.55
CA GLY A 384 2.15 -37.65 32.74
C GLY A 384 3.41 -38.48 32.44
N ASP A 385 4.03 -39.00 33.49
CA ASP A 385 5.20 -39.87 33.42
C ASP A 385 4.78 -41.34 33.30
N TYR A 386 4.87 -41.86 32.07
CA TYR A 386 4.63 -43.25 31.67
C TYR A 386 5.91 -43.85 31.08
N SER A 387 7.07 -43.49 31.63
CA SER A 387 8.41 -43.84 31.14
C SER A 387 8.72 -45.34 31.02
N SER A 388 7.83 -46.22 31.50
CA SER A 388 7.94 -47.67 31.32
C SER A 388 7.16 -48.22 30.13
N ALA A 389 6.23 -47.47 29.54
CA ALA A 389 5.37 -47.93 28.45
C ALA A 389 5.88 -47.51 27.06
N PRO A 390 6.11 -48.44 26.11
CA PRO A 390 6.43 -48.11 24.73
C PRO A 390 5.17 -47.76 23.92
N VAL A 391 5.28 -46.77 23.02
CA VAL A 391 4.18 -46.33 22.15
C VAL A 391 4.47 -46.68 20.70
N THR A 392 3.51 -47.29 20.01
CA THR A 392 3.55 -47.49 18.56
C THR A 392 2.45 -46.67 17.90
N VAL A 393 2.82 -45.82 16.93
CA VAL A 393 1.90 -44.98 16.16
C VAL A 393 1.79 -45.53 14.74
N GLN A 394 0.60 -45.98 14.38
CA GLN A 394 0.30 -46.51 13.05
C GLN A 394 -0.11 -45.42 12.06
N SER A 395 -0.32 -45.83 10.81
CA SER A 395 -0.78 -44.93 9.74
C SER A 395 -2.08 -44.21 10.11
N GLY A 396 -2.13 -42.90 9.88
CA GLY A 396 -3.32 -42.07 10.16
C GLY A 396 -3.57 -41.78 11.65
N ALA A 397 -2.69 -42.25 12.54
CA ALA A 397 -2.75 -41.99 13.97
C ALA A 397 -1.74 -40.91 14.40
N GLN A 398 -2.03 -40.26 15.52
CA GLN A 398 -1.18 -39.25 16.13
C GLN A 398 -0.90 -39.57 17.59
N ALA A 399 0.35 -39.36 18.02
CA ALA A 399 0.73 -39.27 19.43
C ALA A 399 1.27 -37.88 19.76
N ILE A 400 0.80 -37.30 20.85
CA ILE A 400 1.26 -36.02 21.40
C ILE A 400 1.82 -36.28 22.80
N LEU A 401 3.12 -36.01 22.98
CA LEU A 401 3.75 -35.99 24.29
C LEU A 401 3.65 -34.56 24.83
N GLY A 402 2.77 -34.33 25.81
CA GLY A 402 2.54 -33.02 26.42
C GLY A 402 3.74 -32.50 27.21
N ALA A 403 3.59 -31.37 27.89
CA ALA A 403 4.69 -30.70 28.60
C ALA A 403 5.32 -31.57 29.71
N ALA A 404 4.52 -32.43 30.35
CA ALA A 404 4.96 -33.39 31.35
C ALA A 404 4.94 -34.85 30.85
N GLY A 405 4.55 -35.06 29.58
CA GLY A 405 4.37 -36.37 28.98
C GLY A 405 5.69 -37.10 28.75
N LYS A 406 5.84 -38.32 29.29
CA LYS A 406 6.99 -39.18 29.05
C LYS A 406 6.58 -40.61 28.78
N VAL A 407 7.26 -41.26 27.86
CA VAL A 407 7.06 -42.68 27.50
C VAL A 407 8.41 -43.38 27.37
N ALA A 408 8.41 -44.71 27.35
CA ALA A 408 9.65 -45.50 27.27
C ALA A 408 10.39 -45.27 25.94
N GLY A 409 9.64 -45.12 24.85
CA GLY A 409 10.11 -44.86 23.50
C GLY A 409 8.93 -44.82 22.54
N VAL A 410 9.18 -44.36 21.31
CA VAL A 410 8.14 -44.27 20.28
C VAL A 410 8.61 -44.93 18.99
N THR A 411 7.77 -45.80 18.44
CA THR A 411 7.89 -46.31 17.08
C THR A 411 6.82 -45.68 16.21
N ILE A 412 7.23 -45.05 15.11
CA ILE A 412 6.35 -44.44 14.12
C ILE A 412 6.41 -45.29 12.86
N ASN A 413 5.27 -45.87 12.49
CA ASN A 413 5.11 -46.57 11.22
C ASN A 413 4.59 -45.61 10.14
N SER A 414 4.75 -46.01 8.88
CA SER A 414 4.41 -45.19 7.71
C SER A 414 3.04 -44.50 7.83
N GLY A 415 3.06 -43.17 7.78
CA GLY A 415 1.86 -42.32 7.89
C GLY A 415 1.44 -41.97 9.32
N GLY A 416 2.16 -42.43 10.34
CA GLY A 416 1.96 -42.01 11.73
C GLY A 416 2.59 -40.65 12.02
N THR A 417 2.07 -39.94 13.04
CA THR A 417 2.59 -38.63 13.47
C THR A 417 2.93 -38.62 14.95
N LEU A 418 4.12 -38.12 15.30
CA LEU A 418 4.53 -37.85 16.67
C LEU A 418 4.81 -36.36 16.85
N LEU A 419 4.18 -35.74 17.86
CA LEU A 419 4.49 -34.39 18.31
C LEU A 419 5.07 -34.43 19.73
N ILE A 420 6.25 -33.85 19.90
CA ILE A 420 7.01 -33.87 21.17
C ILE A 420 6.92 -32.50 21.83
N GLY A 421 6.46 -32.45 23.08
CA GLY A 421 6.28 -31.22 23.85
C GLY A 421 7.33 -30.95 24.92
N ASN A 422 8.27 -31.88 25.15
CA ASN A 422 9.37 -31.70 26.11
C ASN A 422 10.58 -32.60 25.79
N ASN A 423 11.79 -32.19 26.22
CA ASN A 423 13.06 -32.87 25.90
C ASN A 423 13.20 -34.26 26.52
N ALA A 424 12.44 -34.56 27.58
CA ALA A 424 12.48 -35.84 28.28
C ALA A 424 11.36 -36.79 27.84
N GLY A 425 10.56 -36.43 26.83
CA GLY A 425 9.36 -37.16 26.46
C GLY A 425 9.64 -38.56 25.91
N LEU A 426 10.78 -38.72 25.24
CA LEU A 426 11.27 -39.98 24.70
C LEU A 426 12.29 -40.57 25.67
N GLY A 427 11.86 -41.48 26.54
CA GLY A 427 12.68 -42.12 27.57
C GLY A 427 13.84 -42.98 27.03
N SER A 428 14.15 -44.07 27.72
CA SER A 428 15.39 -44.85 27.51
C SER A 428 15.44 -45.68 26.21
N PHE A 429 14.31 -45.92 25.54
CA PHE A 429 14.22 -46.82 24.38
C PHE A 429 14.28 -46.09 23.02
N GLY A 430 14.30 -44.76 23.00
CA GLY A 430 14.56 -43.97 21.79
C GLY A 430 13.36 -43.78 20.84
N LEU A 431 13.67 -43.29 19.64
CA LEU A 431 12.74 -42.99 18.55
C LEU A 431 13.07 -43.83 17.32
N SER A 432 12.11 -44.62 16.85
CA SER A 432 12.21 -45.39 15.61
C SER A 432 11.23 -44.84 14.58
N ILE A 433 11.73 -44.42 13.42
CA ILE A 433 10.95 -43.83 12.34
C ILE A 433 11.02 -44.76 11.12
N ASN A 434 10.01 -45.60 10.96
CA ASN A 434 9.86 -46.50 9.80
C ASN A 434 9.07 -45.84 8.65
N GLY A 435 8.71 -44.57 8.83
CA GLY A 435 7.97 -43.73 7.93
C GLY A 435 6.98 -42.85 8.71
N GLY A 436 6.65 -41.66 8.21
CA GLY A 436 5.72 -40.75 8.89
C GLY A 436 6.34 -39.41 9.27
N THR A 437 5.74 -38.72 10.25
CA THR A 437 6.08 -37.34 10.62
C THR A 437 6.52 -37.24 12.08
N VAL A 438 7.63 -36.54 12.32
CA VAL A 438 8.09 -36.14 13.66
C VAL A 438 8.10 -34.63 13.75
N GLY A 439 7.53 -34.12 14.83
CA GLY A 439 7.42 -32.70 15.10
C GLY A 439 7.63 -32.34 16.55
N SER A 440 7.71 -31.04 16.80
CA SER A 440 7.61 -30.47 18.13
C SER A 440 6.28 -29.73 18.28
N SER A 441 5.63 -29.89 19.45
CA SER A 441 4.45 -29.12 19.86
C SER A 441 4.81 -27.97 20.82
N ALA A 442 6.10 -27.74 21.04
CA ALA A 442 6.64 -26.72 21.93
C ALA A 442 7.96 -26.17 21.36
N VAL A 443 8.43 -25.07 21.94
CA VAL A 443 9.67 -24.39 21.51
C VAL A 443 10.89 -25.05 22.17
N ASN A 444 11.97 -25.19 21.41
CA ASN A 444 13.29 -25.68 21.80
C ASN A 444 13.28 -27.13 22.27
N ILE A 445 12.68 -28.00 21.46
CA ILE A 445 12.65 -29.43 21.75
C ILE A 445 13.91 -30.09 21.21
N THR A 446 14.75 -30.59 22.11
CA THR A 446 15.97 -31.34 21.75
C THR A 446 15.75 -32.82 22.03
N VAL A 447 15.88 -33.66 20.99
CA VAL A 447 15.83 -35.11 21.09
C VAL A 447 17.25 -35.67 21.04
N ALA A 448 17.74 -36.07 22.22
CA ALA A 448 19.05 -36.70 22.39
C ALA A 448 18.98 -38.24 22.49
N SER A 449 17.77 -38.80 22.55
CA SER A 449 17.55 -40.25 22.65
C SER A 449 17.98 -40.97 21.37
N ALA A 450 18.27 -42.27 21.47
CA ALA A 450 18.68 -43.09 20.33
C ALA A 450 17.67 -42.98 19.17
N LEU A 451 18.16 -42.77 17.94
CA LEU A 451 17.34 -42.54 16.75
C LEU A 451 17.63 -43.63 15.72
N THR A 452 16.58 -44.28 15.21
CA THR A 452 16.67 -45.26 14.12
C THR A 452 15.78 -44.83 12.95
N ILE A 453 16.35 -44.74 11.75
CA ILE A 453 15.63 -44.40 10.52
C ILE A 453 15.48 -45.67 9.68
N GLY A 454 14.24 -46.13 9.52
CA GLY A 454 13.88 -47.31 8.72
C GLY A 454 13.14 -46.99 7.41
N GLY A 455 12.77 -45.74 7.17
CA GLY A 455 12.03 -45.31 5.98
C GLY A 455 12.06 -43.80 5.74
N ASN A 456 11.44 -43.36 4.64
CA ASN A 456 11.25 -41.94 4.32
C ASN A 456 10.44 -41.25 5.41
N PHE A 457 10.90 -40.09 5.89
CA PHE A 457 10.22 -39.40 6.97
C PHE A 457 10.16 -37.90 6.76
N ASN A 458 9.20 -37.30 7.46
CA ASN A 458 8.95 -35.88 7.46
C ASN A 458 9.34 -35.27 8.82
N LEU A 459 9.96 -34.11 8.78
CA LEU A 459 9.98 -33.18 9.89
C LEU A 459 8.85 -32.19 9.68
N GLY A 460 7.99 -32.07 10.69
CA GLY A 460 6.82 -31.21 10.62
C GLY A 460 6.35 -30.75 11.98
N GLY A 461 6.36 -29.44 12.21
CA GLY A 461 5.74 -28.78 13.35
C GLY A 461 5.02 -27.50 12.93
N ASP A 462 4.28 -26.94 13.88
CA ASP A 462 3.60 -25.66 13.70
C ASP A 462 4.59 -24.49 13.65
N ALA A 463 4.15 -23.36 13.10
CA ALA A 463 4.94 -22.15 13.10
C ALA A 463 5.31 -21.73 14.54
N GLY A 464 6.59 -21.46 14.78
CA GLY A 464 7.09 -21.04 16.09
C GLY A 464 7.56 -22.19 16.99
N THR A 465 7.44 -23.46 16.55
CA THR A 465 8.10 -24.58 17.21
C THR A 465 9.43 -24.92 16.53
N ASN A 466 10.29 -25.64 17.25
CA ASN A 466 11.57 -26.10 16.73
C ASN A 466 11.98 -27.41 17.41
N LEU A 467 12.34 -28.37 16.57
CA LEU A 467 12.87 -29.67 16.92
C LEU A 467 14.36 -29.73 16.54
N GLU A 468 15.18 -30.14 17.49
CA GLU A 468 16.59 -30.46 17.28
C GLU A 468 16.82 -31.97 17.45
N LEU A 469 17.36 -32.62 16.41
CA LEU A 469 17.82 -34.00 16.48
C LEU A 469 19.36 -34.03 16.59
N THR A 470 19.89 -34.48 17.72
CA THR A 470 21.33 -34.40 18.02
C THR A 470 22.11 -35.67 17.67
N GLN A 471 21.43 -36.80 17.54
CA GLN A 471 22.05 -38.07 17.18
C GLN A 471 22.36 -38.13 15.68
N ASN A 472 23.37 -38.90 15.28
CA ASN A 472 23.68 -39.09 13.86
C ASN A 472 22.47 -39.65 13.09
N LEU A 473 22.20 -39.10 11.91
CA LEU A 473 21.09 -39.50 11.03
C LEU A 473 21.64 -40.14 9.75
N PRO A 474 21.84 -41.46 9.70
CA PRO A 474 22.20 -42.14 8.47
C PRO A 474 20.95 -42.30 7.58
N LEU A 475 20.85 -41.54 6.50
CA LEU A 475 19.68 -41.60 5.61
C LEU A 475 19.60 -42.92 4.84
N THR A 476 20.73 -43.59 4.56
CA THR A 476 20.79 -44.94 3.93
C THR A 476 19.89 -45.15 2.70
N GLY A 477 19.67 -44.10 1.90
CA GLY A 477 18.80 -44.13 0.72
C GLY A 477 17.39 -43.58 0.93
N ASN A 478 17.01 -43.24 2.16
CA ASN A 478 15.74 -42.60 2.50
C ASN A 478 15.74 -41.09 2.19
N LEU A 479 14.55 -40.58 1.91
CA LEU A 479 14.26 -39.16 1.73
C LEU A 479 13.83 -38.53 3.06
N LEU A 480 14.48 -37.42 3.42
CA LEU A 480 14.03 -36.52 4.47
C LEU A 480 13.24 -35.37 3.84
N THR A 481 12.00 -35.18 4.26
CA THR A 481 11.19 -34.02 3.84
C THR A 481 10.97 -33.08 5.02
N HIS A 482 11.14 -31.78 4.79
CA HIS A 482 10.72 -30.74 5.72
C HIS A 482 9.57 -29.96 5.08
N ASN A 483 8.36 -30.22 5.56
CA ASN A 483 7.12 -29.61 5.06
C ASN A 483 6.34 -28.86 6.15
N GLY A 484 6.80 -28.88 7.40
CA GLY A 484 6.28 -28.05 8.48
C GLY A 484 6.70 -26.58 8.35
N ALA A 485 6.01 -25.72 9.09
CA ALA A 485 6.35 -24.30 9.21
C ALA A 485 7.39 -24.03 10.32
N SER A 486 7.85 -25.09 10.99
CA SER A 486 8.85 -25.08 12.07
C SER A 486 10.25 -24.69 11.59
N ASN A 487 11.11 -24.38 12.56
CA ASN A 487 12.54 -24.12 12.35
C ASN A 487 13.37 -25.26 12.97
N ASP A 488 13.50 -26.37 12.26
CA ASP A 488 14.10 -27.59 12.80
C ASP A 488 15.60 -27.67 12.51
N THR A 489 16.33 -28.38 13.37
CA THR A 489 17.80 -28.48 13.33
C THR A 489 18.27 -29.92 13.43
N LEU A 490 19.19 -30.31 12.56
CA LEU A 490 19.93 -31.57 12.64
C LEU A 490 21.37 -31.25 13.03
N SER A 491 21.69 -31.46 14.31
CA SER A 491 23.02 -31.24 14.88
C SER A 491 23.87 -32.50 14.97
N GLY A 492 23.27 -33.67 14.79
CA GLY A 492 24.01 -34.91 14.53
C GLY A 492 24.55 -34.97 13.10
N ASN A 493 25.55 -35.85 12.85
CA ASN A 493 26.06 -36.05 11.49
C ASN A 493 24.96 -36.66 10.61
N LEU A 494 24.56 -35.92 9.58
CA LEU A 494 23.74 -36.45 8.50
C LEU A 494 24.66 -37.11 7.47
N THR A 495 24.57 -38.44 7.31
CA THR A 495 25.29 -39.17 6.26
C THR A 495 24.31 -39.71 5.25
N SER A 496 24.54 -39.45 3.96
CA SER A 496 23.72 -39.97 2.87
C SER A 496 24.59 -40.70 1.85
N THR A 497 24.11 -41.85 1.39
CA THR A 497 24.56 -42.47 0.14
C THR A 497 23.96 -41.69 -1.03
N ALA A 498 24.52 -41.80 -2.24
CA ALA A 498 24.11 -41.04 -3.44
C ALA A 498 22.61 -41.14 -3.82
N THR A 499 21.86 -42.08 -3.22
CA THR A 499 20.42 -42.30 -3.43
C THR A 499 19.51 -41.60 -2.41
N GLY A 500 20.01 -41.15 -1.25
CA GLY A 500 19.22 -40.41 -0.25
C GLY A 500 19.25 -38.89 -0.49
N GLY A 501 18.23 -38.15 -0.05
CA GLY A 501 18.13 -36.70 -0.31
C GLY A 501 17.35 -35.91 0.73
N ILE A 502 17.29 -34.60 0.54
CA ILE A 502 16.54 -33.64 1.37
C ILE A 502 15.57 -32.89 0.47
N THR A 503 14.31 -32.81 0.87
CA THR A 503 13.32 -31.92 0.25
C THR A 503 12.81 -30.93 1.28
N VAL A 504 12.92 -29.63 1.01
CA VAL A 504 12.33 -28.56 1.83
C VAL A 504 11.26 -27.87 1.02
N THR A 505 10.05 -27.83 1.59
CA THR A 505 8.85 -27.23 0.96
C THR A 505 8.28 -26.09 1.80
N ALA A 506 8.56 -26.05 3.10
CA ALA A 506 8.16 -24.99 4.03
C ALA A 506 9.13 -24.91 5.21
N GLY A 507 9.02 -23.85 6.03
CA GLY A 507 9.81 -23.64 7.25
C GLY A 507 11.31 -23.53 7.01
N THR A 508 12.12 -23.79 8.04
CA THR A 508 13.59 -23.75 7.97
C THR A 508 14.18 -25.06 8.48
N LEU A 509 15.06 -25.69 7.69
CA LEU A 509 15.86 -26.84 8.12
C LEU A 509 17.34 -26.43 8.23
N ASN A 510 17.91 -26.54 9.44
CA ASN A 510 19.32 -26.27 9.70
C ASN A 510 20.13 -27.56 9.81
N LEU A 511 21.17 -27.70 8.98
CA LEU A 511 22.13 -28.80 9.08
C LEU A 511 23.44 -28.29 9.64
N THR A 512 23.63 -28.42 10.95
CA THR A 512 24.82 -27.94 11.67
C THR A 512 25.83 -29.06 11.94
N GLY A 513 25.35 -30.30 12.02
CA GLY A 513 26.14 -31.47 12.39
C GLY A 513 26.88 -32.19 11.27
N SER A 514 26.69 -31.83 9.99
CA SER A 514 27.14 -32.60 8.82
C SER A 514 28.66 -32.57 8.58
N ASN A 515 29.47 -33.01 9.55
CA ASN A 515 30.93 -32.94 9.52
C ASN A 515 31.59 -34.01 8.61
N GLY A 516 30.82 -34.92 8.02
CA GLY A 516 31.28 -36.00 7.14
C GLY A 516 31.07 -35.77 5.63
N GLY A 517 30.47 -34.64 5.24
CA GLY A 517 30.08 -34.35 3.86
C GLY A 517 28.72 -34.94 3.47
N TYR A 518 27.89 -34.15 2.80
CA TYR A 518 26.57 -34.54 2.31
C TYR A 518 26.63 -34.77 0.79
N ALA A 519 26.33 -36.00 0.36
CA ALA A 519 26.38 -36.44 -1.05
C ALA A 519 25.00 -36.59 -1.70
N GLY A 520 23.93 -36.45 -0.92
CA GLY A 520 22.55 -36.54 -1.38
C GLY A 520 22.10 -35.32 -2.19
N SER A 521 21.08 -35.47 -3.03
CA SER A 521 20.52 -34.32 -3.74
C SER A 521 19.60 -33.50 -2.82
N SER A 522 19.60 -32.16 -2.98
CA SER A 522 18.69 -31.28 -2.24
C SER A 522 17.67 -30.65 -3.20
N ALA A 523 16.40 -30.69 -2.83
CA ALA A 523 15.32 -29.97 -3.49
C ALA A 523 14.72 -28.95 -2.52
N VAL A 524 14.74 -27.67 -2.89
CA VAL A 524 14.15 -26.59 -2.09
C VAL A 524 13.08 -25.91 -2.94
N THR A 525 11.85 -26.39 -2.83
CA THR A 525 10.70 -25.86 -3.58
C THR A 525 9.92 -24.80 -2.78
N GLY A 526 10.27 -24.64 -1.51
CA GLY A 526 9.78 -23.61 -0.60
C GLY A 526 10.56 -23.66 0.72
N GLY A 527 10.35 -22.68 1.61
CA GLY A 527 11.11 -22.60 2.86
C GLY A 527 12.61 -22.32 2.67
N THR A 528 13.41 -22.68 3.69
CA THR A 528 14.86 -22.46 3.72
C THR A 528 15.62 -23.71 4.15
N LEU A 529 16.66 -24.09 3.40
CA LEU A 529 17.64 -25.11 3.79
C LEU A 529 18.98 -24.44 4.10
N ASN A 530 19.46 -24.57 5.33
CA ASN A 530 20.75 -24.05 5.78
C ASN A 530 21.77 -25.18 5.91
N LEU A 531 22.75 -25.22 5.00
CA LEU A 531 23.88 -26.14 5.07
C LEU A 531 25.07 -25.43 5.76
N GLN A 532 25.24 -25.69 7.06
CA GLN A 532 26.21 -25.00 7.93
C GLN A 532 27.35 -25.92 8.43
N GLY A 533 27.23 -27.24 8.25
CA GLY A 533 28.22 -28.23 8.69
C GLY A 533 29.56 -28.16 7.93
N VAL A 534 30.61 -28.67 8.57
CA VAL A 534 32.00 -28.63 8.09
C VAL A 534 32.32 -29.89 7.28
N GLY A 535 32.03 -29.91 5.98
CA GLY A 535 32.29 -31.08 5.12
C GLY A 535 32.16 -30.79 3.63
N ASN A 536 32.69 -31.68 2.78
CA ASN A 536 32.57 -31.55 1.33
C ASN A 536 31.14 -31.91 0.88
N TYR A 537 30.60 -31.13 -0.06
CA TYR A 537 29.27 -31.37 -0.63
C TYR A 537 29.44 -31.87 -2.07
N THR A 538 28.73 -32.92 -2.47
CA THR A 538 28.84 -33.47 -3.83
C THR A 538 27.50 -33.68 -4.53
N GLY A 539 26.38 -33.56 -3.80
CA GLY A 539 25.05 -33.72 -4.36
C GLY A 539 24.55 -32.51 -5.17
N ASN A 540 23.64 -32.78 -6.10
CA ASN A 540 23.01 -31.75 -6.91
C ASN A 540 21.95 -31.00 -6.11
N ASN A 541 21.80 -29.70 -6.36
CA ASN A 541 20.78 -28.88 -5.73
C ASN A 541 19.80 -28.33 -6.77
N THR A 542 18.51 -28.45 -6.46
CA THR A 542 17.42 -27.80 -7.20
C THR A 542 16.71 -26.83 -6.27
N VAL A 543 16.68 -25.55 -6.62
CA VAL A 543 16.03 -24.50 -5.82
C VAL A 543 14.93 -23.87 -6.66
N SER A 544 13.68 -24.22 -6.38
CA SER A 544 12.49 -23.79 -7.12
C SER A 544 11.51 -23.02 -6.23
N GLY A 545 11.86 -21.79 -5.87
CA GLY A 545 11.01 -20.88 -5.08
C GLY A 545 11.40 -20.69 -3.62
N GLY A 546 12.20 -21.59 -3.03
CA GLY A 546 12.74 -21.40 -1.67
C GLY A 546 14.18 -20.87 -1.63
N THR A 547 14.83 -20.99 -0.47
CA THR A 547 16.21 -20.52 -0.26
C THR A 547 17.14 -21.66 0.17
N LEU A 548 18.26 -21.84 -0.53
CA LEU A 548 19.35 -22.72 -0.11
C LEU A 548 20.56 -21.87 0.29
N ASN A 549 21.00 -22.03 1.53
CA ASN A 549 22.16 -21.33 2.08
C ASN A 549 23.32 -22.31 2.27
N LEU A 550 24.41 -22.09 1.54
CA LEU A 550 25.69 -22.78 1.66
C LEU A 550 26.64 -21.92 2.51
N ASN A 551 26.52 -22.04 3.84
CA ASN A 551 27.13 -21.14 4.82
C ASN A 551 28.09 -21.89 5.75
N SER A 552 29.05 -22.62 5.18
CA SER A 552 30.10 -23.25 5.99
C SER A 552 31.02 -22.20 6.61
N ALA A 553 31.29 -22.35 7.91
CA ALA A 553 32.27 -21.54 8.64
C ALA A 553 33.73 -21.85 8.24
N SER A 554 33.98 -23.01 7.62
CA SER A 554 35.30 -23.46 7.17
C SER A 554 35.33 -23.68 5.66
N ALA A 555 36.53 -23.61 5.08
CA ALA A 555 36.81 -23.88 3.67
C ALA A 555 36.28 -25.28 3.24
N ILE A 556 35.21 -25.33 2.43
CA ILE A 556 34.63 -26.58 1.91
C ILE A 556 34.83 -26.73 0.40
N THR A 557 34.85 -27.97 -0.12
CA THR A 557 34.75 -28.24 -1.57
C THR A 557 33.32 -28.59 -1.94
N TYR A 558 32.79 -27.98 -3.00
CA TYR A 558 31.47 -28.28 -3.54
C TYR A 558 31.54 -28.59 -5.05
N SER A 559 31.11 -29.78 -5.46
CA SER A 559 31.20 -30.21 -6.87
C SER A 559 29.86 -30.56 -7.52
N GLY A 560 28.74 -30.45 -6.78
CA GLY A 560 27.41 -30.75 -7.31
C GLY A 560 26.89 -29.66 -8.24
N ALA A 561 26.02 -30.02 -9.17
CA ALA A 561 25.36 -29.05 -10.05
C ALA A 561 24.23 -28.31 -9.32
N ASN A 562 24.01 -27.04 -9.68
CA ASN A 562 22.93 -26.21 -9.12
C ASN A 562 21.96 -25.80 -10.22
N THR A 563 20.67 -26.02 -9.98
CA THR A 563 19.59 -25.49 -10.80
C THR A 563 18.73 -24.57 -9.93
N VAL A 564 18.67 -23.30 -10.28
CA VAL A 564 17.92 -22.27 -9.53
C VAL A 564 16.80 -21.73 -10.42
N THR A 565 15.55 -22.06 -10.11
CA THR A 565 14.36 -21.66 -10.88
C THR A 565 13.43 -20.83 -10.01
N GLY A 566 13.57 -19.50 -10.03
CA GLY A 566 12.75 -18.58 -9.21
C GLY A 566 13.06 -18.56 -7.70
N GLY A 567 13.96 -19.42 -7.20
CA GLY A 567 14.42 -19.41 -5.80
C GLY A 567 15.76 -18.70 -5.60
N THR A 568 16.34 -18.81 -4.41
CA THR A 568 17.62 -18.17 -4.05
C THR A 568 18.66 -19.21 -3.60
N LEU A 569 19.84 -19.18 -4.20
CA LEU A 569 21.03 -19.91 -3.74
C LEU A 569 22.06 -18.92 -3.21
N ASN A 570 22.35 -18.99 -1.91
CA ASN A 570 23.37 -18.19 -1.26
C ASN A 570 24.63 -19.01 -1.03
N MET A 571 25.75 -18.55 -1.56
CA MET A 571 27.08 -19.14 -1.41
C MET A 571 27.95 -18.14 -0.66
N SER A 572 27.70 -17.98 0.64
CA SER A 572 28.33 -16.95 1.47
C SER A 572 29.35 -17.45 2.48
N GLY A 573 29.48 -18.77 2.67
CA GLY A 573 30.51 -19.37 3.52
C GLY A 573 31.93 -19.32 2.92
N ALA A 574 32.92 -19.73 3.71
CA ALA A 574 34.27 -19.96 3.21
C ALA A 574 34.25 -21.15 2.23
N LEU A 575 34.06 -20.89 0.95
CA LEU A 575 34.05 -21.93 -0.08
C LEU A 575 35.46 -22.04 -0.69
N ALA A 576 36.11 -23.19 -0.51
CA ALA A 576 37.48 -23.41 -0.96
C ALA A 576 37.54 -23.55 -2.49
N ILE A 577 36.67 -24.41 -3.03
CA ILE A 577 36.57 -24.73 -4.47
C ILE A 577 35.12 -25.06 -4.78
N TYR A 578 34.55 -24.40 -5.79
CA TYR A 578 33.35 -24.86 -6.50
C TYR A 578 33.69 -25.19 -7.95
N SER A 579 33.36 -26.41 -8.37
CA SER A 579 33.59 -26.90 -9.74
C SER A 579 32.33 -27.39 -10.45
N GLY A 580 31.17 -27.34 -9.78
CA GLY A 580 29.89 -27.74 -10.37
C GLY A 580 29.39 -26.75 -11.44
N ALA A 581 28.44 -27.20 -12.27
CA ALA A 581 27.73 -26.32 -13.19
C ALA A 581 26.53 -25.67 -12.48
N SER A 582 26.33 -24.36 -12.66
CA SER A 582 25.19 -23.61 -12.14
C SER A 582 24.33 -23.09 -13.29
N THR A 583 23.03 -23.36 -13.24
CA THR A 583 22.02 -22.76 -14.13
C THR A 583 21.04 -21.96 -13.31
N VAL A 584 20.88 -20.68 -13.63
CA VAL A 584 19.89 -19.79 -13.01
C VAL A 584 18.83 -19.43 -14.04
N THR A 585 17.56 -19.56 -13.68
CA THR A 585 16.40 -19.22 -14.53
C THR A 585 15.38 -18.48 -13.68
N GLY A 586 15.39 -17.15 -13.75
CA GLY A 586 14.48 -16.29 -12.98
C GLY A 586 14.70 -16.28 -11.46
N GLY A 587 15.71 -17.00 -10.95
CA GLY A 587 16.09 -17.03 -9.54
C GLY A 587 17.27 -16.13 -9.21
N THR A 588 17.85 -16.28 -8.02
CA THR A 588 19.00 -15.50 -7.55
C THR A 588 20.14 -16.41 -7.12
N LEU A 589 21.37 -16.13 -7.58
CA LEU A 589 22.61 -16.74 -7.09
C LEU A 589 23.47 -15.65 -6.45
N ASN A 590 23.77 -15.78 -5.17
CA ASN A 590 24.64 -14.87 -4.44
C ASN A 590 25.96 -15.55 -4.10
N LEU A 591 27.08 -14.87 -4.34
CA LEU A 591 28.43 -15.31 -3.97
C LEU A 591 29.15 -14.18 -3.24
N SER A 592 29.64 -14.42 -2.02
CA SER A 592 30.30 -13.38 -1.22
C SER A 592 31.74 -13.67 -0.79
N ALA A 593 32.22 -14.91 -0.94
CA ALA A 593 33.59 -15.33 -0.60
C ALA A 593 34.00 -16.61 -1.35
N GLY A 594 35.32 -16.80 -1.55
CA GLY A 594 35.90 -17.98 -2.19
C GLY A 594 36.25 -17.81 -3.68
N THR A 595 36.91 -18.82 -4.25
CA THR A 595 37.26 -18.88 -5.68
C THR A 595 36.48 -20.01 -6.34
N LEU A 596 35.66 -19.69 -7.35
CA LEU A 596 34.86 -20.67 -8.09
C LEU A 596 35.35 -20.80 -9.54
N SER A 597 35.25 -22.01 -10.11
CA SER A 597 35.72 -22.32 -11.48
C SER A 597 34.73 -23.17 -12.31
N GLY A 598 33.44 -23.12 -11.99
CA GLY A 598 32.38 -23.86 -12.67
C GLY A 598 31.76 -23.13 -13.88
N LEU A 599 31.04 -23.88 -14.72
CA LEU A 599 30.19 -23.28 -15.76
C LEU A 599 29.01 -22.56 -15.12
N LEU A 600 28.80 -21.27 -15.44
CA LEU A 600 27.58 -20.53 -15.07
C LEU A 600 26.77 -20.20 -16.32
N THR A 601 25.49 -20.56 -16.31
CA THR A 601 24.49 -20.21 -17.32
C THR A 601 23.37 -19.38 -16.69
N LEU A 602 23.13 -18.18 -17.25
CA LEU A 602 22.08 -17.25 -16.79
C LEU A 602 20.96 -17.14 -17.83
N ASN A 603 19.82 -17.77 -17.56
CA ASN A 603 18.62 -17.72 -18.38
C ASN A 603 17.55 -16.85 -17.69
N GLY A 604 17.90 -15.60 -17.35
CA GLY A 604 17.08 -14.70 -16.52
C GLY A 604 17.37 -14.82 -15.03
N GLY A 605 16.99 -13.82 -14.23
CA GLY A 605 17.25 -13.78 -12.79
C GLY A 605 18.53 -13.02 -12.42
N ASN A 606 19.03 -13.18 -11.19
CA ASN A 606 20.12 -12.38 -10.65
C ASN A 606 21.36 -13.22 -10.34
N PHE A 607 22.55 -12.73 -10.70
CA PHE A 607 23.82 -13.21 -10.17
C PHE A 607 24.54 -12.05 -9.48
N ASN A 608 24.70 -12.14 -8.16
CA ASN A 608 25.35 -11.12 -7.36
C ASN A 608 26.67 -11.64 -6.82
N LEU A 609 27.76 -11.02 -7.25
CA LEU A 609 29.12 -11.29 -6.79
C LEU A 609 29.54 -10.16 -5.83
N SER A 610 29.86 -10.50 -4.59
CA SER A 610 30.15 -9.56 -3.52
C SER A 610 31.34 -10.00 -2.64
N GLY A 611 31.72 -9.15 -1.70
CA GLY A 611 32.83 -9.41 -0.77
C GLY A 611 34.15 -9.68 -1.51
N THR A 612 34.92 -10.66 -1.02
CA THR A 612 36.17 -11.11 -1.64
C THR A 612 35.95 -12.22 -2.67
N GLY A 613 34.70 -12.42 -3.12
CA GLY A 613 34.36 -13.45 -4.10
C GLY A 613 35.14 -13.29 -5.41
N ALA A 614 35.70 -14.39 -5.89
CA ALA A 614 36.28 -14.51 -7.22
C ALA A 614 35.57 -15.62 -7.99
N TYR A 615 35.01 -15.30 -9.15
CA TYR A 615 34.36 -16.28 -10.01
C TYR A 615 35.08 -16.36 -11.35
N THR A 616 35.50 -17.54 -11.75
CA THR A 616 36.06 -17.81 -13.08
C THR A 616 35.07 -18.68 -13.86
N ASN A 617 34.44 -18.11 -14.88
CA ASN A 617 33.65 -18.90 -15.82
C ASN A 617 34.56 -19.37 -16.97
N PRO A 618 34.77 -20.68 -17.16
CA PRO A 618 35.62 -21.18 -18.24
C PRO A 618 34.99 -21.02 -19.64
N ALA A 619 33.71 -20.67 -19.72
CA ALA A 619 32.96 -20.48 -20.96
C ALA A 619 32.50 -19.02 -21.14
N PRO A 620 32.12 -18.60 -22.36
CA PRO A 620 31.40 -17.36 -22.56
C PRO A 620 30.09 -17.35 -21.78
N MET A 621 29.69 -16.15 -21.33
CA MET A 621 28.47 -15.95 -20.56
C MET A 621 27.50 -15.08 -21.37
N THR A 622 26.22 -15.44 -21.34
CA THR A 622 25.14 -14.62 -21.92
C THR A 622 24.24 -14.14 -20.79
N SER A 623 23.88 -12.86 -20.82
CA SER A 623 22.88 -12.26 -19.93
C SER A 623 21.69 -11.87 -20.80
N SER A 624 20.57 -12.56 -20.62
CA SER A 624 19.35 -12.31 -21.39
C SER A 624 18.52 -11.18 -20.75
N THR A 625 17.51 -10.67 -21.46
CA THR A 625 16.59 -9.67 -20.92
C THR A 625 15.95 -10.16 -19.61
N GLY A 626 15.91 -9.30 -18.59
CA GLY A 626 15.46 -9.67 -17.24
C GLY A 626 16.53 -10.32 -16.36
N THR A 627 17.76 -10.46 -16.87
CA THR A 627 18.92 -10.85 -16.05
C THR A 627 19.53 -9.62 -15.37
N THR A 628 19.95 -9.74 -14.12
CA THR A 628 20.86 -8.79 -13.45
C THR A 628 22.16 -9.49 -13.09
N LEU A 629 23.29 -8.94 -13.52
CA LEU A 629 24.63 -9.33 -13.13
C LEU A 629 25.21 -8.19 -12.29
N ASP A 630 25.41 -8.38 -10.99
CA ASP A 630 25.99 -7.37 -10.11
C ASP A 630 27.37 -7.83 -9.60
N ILE A 631 28.39 -7.05 -9.89
CA ILE A 631 29.78 -7.26 -9.47
C ILE A 631 30.12 -6.14 -8.50
N VAL A 632 29.99 -6.40 -7.21
CA VAL A 632 30.20 -5.40 -6.16
C VAL A 632 31.69 -5.08 -5.99
N THR A 633 31.99 -3.90 -5.44
CA THR A 633 33.35 -3.45 -5.15
C THR A 633 34.15 -4.47 -4.35
N GLY A 634 35.38 -4.74 -4.77
CA GLY A 634 36.29 -5.72 -4.15
C GLY A 634 36.21 -7.12 -4.75
N SER A 635 35.17 -7.42 -5.55
CA SER A 635 34.99 -8.73 -6.17
C SER A 635 35.53 -8.80 -7.60
N ASN A 636 35.85 -10.01 -8.06
CA ASN A 636 36.47 -10.24 -9.37
C ASN A 636 35.73 -11.32 -10.17
N LEU A 637 35.14 -10.95 -11.31
CA LEU A 637 34.54 -11.88 -12.26
C LEU A 637 35.46 -12.03 -13.47
N THR A 638 35.94 -13.25 -13.74
CA THR A 638 36.73 -13.59 -14.93
C THR A 638 35.91 -14.45 -15.87
N LEU A 639 35.75 -14.03 -17.12
CA LEU A 639 35.00 -14.73 -18.16
C LEU A 639 35.92 -15.03 -19.34
N ALA A 640 36.42 -16.26 -19.42
CA ALA A 640 37.42 -16.65 -20.43
C ALA A 640 36.91 -16.47 -21.88
N GLY A 641 35.60 -16.60 -22.11
CA GLY A 641 34.95 -16.36 -23.40
C GLY A 641 34.27 -15.00 -23.55
N GLY A 642 34.33 -14.12 -22.54
CA GLY A 642 33.63 -12.83 -22.52
C GLY A 642 32.15 -12.89 -22.11
N LEU A 643 31.52 -11.72 -22.04
CA LEU A 643 30.10 -11.51 -21.70
C LEU A 643 29.35 -10.91 -22.89
N THR A 644 28.26 -11.55 -23.29
CA THR A 644 27.24 -10.96 -24.16
C THR A 644 26.05 -10.53 -23.32
N ASN A 645 25.85 -9.22 -23.15
CA ASN A 645 24.81 -8.64 -22.31
C ASN A 645 23.60 -8.16 -23.12
N SER A 646 22.41 -8.55 -22.69
CA SER A 646 21.10 -8.04 -23.13
C SER A 646 20.17 -7.81 -21.92
N GLY A 647 20.72 -7.89 -20.71
CA GLY A 647 20.08 -7.58 -19.43
C GLY A 647 20.78 -6.42 -18.71
N ASN A 648 20.73 -6.37 -17.38
CA ASN A 648 21.41 -5.37 -16.57
C ASN A 648 22.74 -5.89 -16.03
N THR A 649 23.85 -5.23 -16.34
CA THR A 649 25.17 -5.55 -15.80
C THR A 649 25.71 -4.36 -15.01
N VAL A 650 25.92 -4.54 -13.71
CA VAL A 650 26.48 -3.57 -12.78
C VAL A 650 27.92 -3.98 -12.44
N VAL A 651 28.89 -3.17 -12.85
CA VAL A 651 30.32 -3.41 -12.62
C VAL A 651 30.83 -2.38 -11.63
N ASN A 652 30.89 -2.73 -10.35
CA ASN A 652 31.52 -1.92 -9.28
C ASN A 652 32.85 -2.52 -8.79
N GLY A 653 33.07 -3.83 -9.00
CA GLY A 653 34.35 -4.53 -8.84
C GLY A 653 35.13 -4.62 -10.15
N THR A 654 35.72 -5.79 -10.43
CA THR A 654 36.48 -6.05 -11.65
C THR A 654 35.79 -7.10 -12.52
N LEU A 655 35.58 -6.79 -13.81
CA LEU A 655 35.20 -7.74 -14.85
C LEU A 655 36.37 -7.96 -15.81
N THR A 656 36.91 -9.17 -15.84
CA THR A 656 37.96 -9.59 -16.78
C THR A 656 37.36 -10.40 -17.92
N GLY A 657 37.53 -9.94 -19.15
CA GLY A 657 36.97 -10.52 -20.37
C GLY A 657 36.31 -9.46 -21.25
N ASN A 658 36.15 -9.74 -22.54
CA ASN A 658 35.45 -8.83 -23.44
C ASN A 658 33.97 -8.72 -23.07
N LEU A 659 33.40 -7.52 -23.08
CA LEU A 659 31.99 -7.23 -22.82
C LEU A 659 31.34 -6.68 -24.09
N THR A 660 30.36 -7.41 -24.63
CA THR A 660 29.51 -6.96 -25.73
C THR A 660 28.10 -6.67 -25.19
N ASN A 661 27.69 -5.41 -25.19
CA ASN A 661 26.35 -4.98 -24.79
C ASN A 661 25.46 -4.84 -26.03
N ASN A 662 24.35 -5.57 -26.08
CA ASN A 662 23.41 -5.63 -27.20
C ASN A 662 22.09 -4.92 -26.87
N ALA A 663 21.14 -4.96 -27.79
CA ALA A 663 19.81 -4.40 -27.64
C ALA A 663 19.13 -4.81 -26.32
N GLY A 664 18.63 -3.81 -25.57
CA GLY A 664 18.00 -4.01 -24.25
C GLY A 664 19.00 -4.19 -23.10
N GLY A 665 20.29 -4.29 -23.39
CA GLY A 665 21.36 -4.39 -22.40
C GLY A 665 21.71 -3.04 -21.78
N LEU A 666 21.81 -3.00 -20.45
CA LEU A 666 22.33 -1.89 -19.65
C LEU A 666 23.65 -2.30 -19.01
N VAL A 667 24.69 -1.48 -19.17
CA VAL A 667 25.95 -1.60 -18.44
C VAL A 667 26.15 -0.35 -17.58
N LYS A 668 26.35 -0.53 -16.27
CA LYS A 668 26.57 0.55 -15.31
C LYS A 668 27.60 0.18 -14.25
N GLY A 669 27.82 1.04 -13.27
CA GLY A 669 28.72 0.83 -12.13
C GLY A 669 30.05 1.59 -12.25
N SER A 670 30.78 1.67 -11.14
CA SER A 670 32.01 2.48 -11.00
C SER A 670 33.32 1.66 -11.02
N GLY A 671 33.26 0.44 -11.54
CA GLY A 671 34.32 -0.55 -11.48
C GLY A 671 35.24 -0.54 -12.70
N VAL A 672 35.98 -1.64 -12.85
CA VAL A 672 36.99 -1.83 -13.90
C VAL A 672 36.58 -2.97 -14.82
N ILE A 673 36.63 -2.73 -16.13
CA ILE A 673 36.54 -3.77 -17.16
C ILE A 673 37.94 -3.95 -17.75
N THR A 674 38.47 -5.16 -17.65
CA THR A 674 39.73 -5.58 -18.27
C THR A 674 39.42 -6.41 -19.51
N GLY A 675 39.39 -5.77 -20.66
CA GLY A 675 38.92 -6.32 -21.93
C GLY A 675 38.23 -5.26 -22.79
N ASN A 676 37.91 -5.60 -24.04
CA ASN A 676 37.20 -4.67 -24.92
C ASN A 676 35.73 -4.53 -24.49
N LEU A 677 35.22 -3.30 -24.44
CA LEU A 677 33.80 -3.00 -24.24
C LEU A 677 33.19 -2.53 -25.56
N VAL A 678 32.26 -3.31 -26.11
CA VAL A 678 31.52 -2.96 -27.33
C VAL A 678 30.05 -2.76 -26.97
N ASN A 679 29.51 -1.58 -27.21
CA ASN A 679 28.09 -1.28 -27.07
C ASN A 679 27.46 -1.20 -28.46
N ASN A 680 26.60 -2.17 -28.78
CA ASN A 680 25.91 -2.32 -30.05
C ASN A 680 24.57 -1.56 -30.07
N ALA A 681 23.93 -1.53 -31.24
CA ALA A 681 22.63 -0.90 -31.44
C ALA A 681 21.60 -1.34 -30.39
N GLY A 682 20.92 -0.38 -29.77
CA GLY A 682 19.92 -0.60 -28.71
C GLY A 682 20.50 -0.90 -27.32
N GLY A 683 21.83 -0.97 -27.16
CA GLY A 683 22.50 -1.10 -25.88
C GLY A 683 22.78 0.25 -25.23
N THR A 684 22.68 0.31 -23.90
CA THR A 684 22.94 1.53 -23.11
C THR A 684 24.11 1.33 -22.14
N ILE A 685 25.05 2.28 -22.13
CA ILE A 685 26.05 2.43 -21.07
C ILE A 685 25.65 3.63 -20.21
N ASN A 686 25.62 3.45 -18.90
CA ASN A 686 25.34 4.49 -17.91
C ASN A 686 26.38 4.38 -16.78
N PRO A 687 27.51 5.09 -16.87
CA PRO A 687 28.61 4.93 -15.91
C PRO A 687 28.21 5.18 -14.46
N GLY A 688 28.92 4.54 -13.54
CA GLY A 688 28.72 4.73 -12.11
C GLY A 688 27.43 4.14 -11.53
N ASN A 689 27.16 4.51 -10.28
CA ASN A 689 25.85 4.32 -9.65
C ASN A 689 25.06 5.64 -9.67
N SER A 690 25.28 6.45 -10.71
CA SER A 690 24.57 7.71 -11.01
C SER A 690 24.86 8.88 -10.04
N PRO A 691 25.86 9.77 -10.28
CA PRO A 691 26.90 9.68 -11.31
C PRO A 691 28.19 8.97 -10.85
N GLY A 692 29.01 8.51 -11.79
CA GLY A 692 30.35 8.00 -11.48
C GLY A 692 31.19 7.58 -12.69
N THR A 693 32.35 6.95 -12.42
CA THR A 693 33.33 6.60 -13.45
C THR A 693 33.35 5.10 -13.73
N LEU A 694 33.04 4.69 -14.96
CA LEU A 694 33.28 3.33 -15.44
C LEU A 694 34.65 3.29 -16.14
N THR A 695 35.54 2.39 -15.69
CA THR A 695 36.92 2.33 -16.17
C THR A 695 37.14 1.11 -17.08
N ILE A 696 37.83 1.30 -18.21
CA ILE A 696 38.31 0.25 -19.10
C ILE A 696 39.84 0.23 -19.05
N ASN A 697 40.44 -0.87 -18.56
CA ASN A 697 41.89 -0.96 -18.37
C ASN A 697 42.44 -2.41 -18.26
N PRO A 698 43.33 -2.84 -19.16
CA PRO A 698 43.44 -2.39 -20.55
C PRO A 698 42.23 -2.82 -21.38
N GLY A 699 41.96 -2.11 -22.48
CA GLY A 699 40.92 -2.46 -23.44
C GLY A 699 40.44 -1.26 -24.26
N ASN A 700 39.81 -1.52 -25.42
CA ASN A 700 39.18 -0.49 -26.24
C ASN A 700 37.70 -0.37 -25.89
N TRP A 701 37.15 0.84 -26.01
CA TRP A 701 35.72 1.09 -25.94
C TRP A 701 35.15 1.45 -27.33
N THR A 702 34.11 0.74 -27.76
CA THR A 702 33.38 1.03 -29.01
C THR A 702 31.92 1.28 -28.69
N ASN A 703 31.38 2.41 -29.14
CA ASN A 703 29.96 2.75 -29.02
C ASN A 703 29.35 2.88 -30.43
N ALA A 704 28.74 1.79 -30.89
CA ALA A 704 28.32 1.56 -32.27
C ALA A 704 27.10 2.41 -32.70
N PRO A 705 26.77 2.52 -34.00
CA PRO A 705 25.56 3.22 -34.44
C PRO A 705 24.30 2.67 -33.76
N GLY A 706 23.44 3.56 -33.27
CA GLY A 706 22.21 3.18 -32.55
C GLY A 706 22.42 2.76 -31.09
N ALA A 707 23.65 2.79 -30.57
CA ALA A 707 23.94 2.59 -29.15
C ALA A 707 23.87 3.92 -28.37
N THR A 708 23.62 3.87 -27.06
CA THR A 708 23.46 5.06 -26.21
C THR A 708 24.49 5.12 -25.09
N LEU A 709 25.17 6.27 -24.93
CA LEU A 709 25.82 6.66 -23.68
C LEU A 709 24.87 7.58 -22.91
N ALA A 710 24.35 7.12 -21.79
CA ALA A 710 23.47 7.89 -20.92
C ALA A 710 24.32 8.56 -19.83
N CYS A 711 24.51 9.87 -19.91
CA CYS A 711 25.42 10.63 -19.05
C CYS A 711 24.64 11.47 -18.03
N GLU A 712 24.87 11.22 -16.75
CA GLU A 712 24.25 11.93 -15.63
C GLU A 712 25.13 13.05 -15.11
N VAL A 713 24.49 14.17 -14.75
CA VAL A 713 25.15 15.35 -14.20
C VAL A 713 24.42 15.80 -12.94
N ALA A 714 25.06 15.65 -11.77
CA ALA A 714 24.50 16.06 -10.48
C ALA A 714 25.04 17.42 -10.00
N SER A 715 26.28 17.75 -10.35
CA SER A 715 26.92 19.03 -10.00
C SER A 715 28.14 19.30 -10.92
N PRO A 716 28.79 20.48 -10.86
CA PRO A 716 30.01 20.75 -11.62
C PRO A 716 31.16 19.75 -11.40
N GLY A 717 31.19 19.08 -10.25
CA GLY A 717 32.23 18.10 -9.90
C GLY A 717 31.73 16.65 -9.80
N SER A 718 30.48 16.39 -10.15
CA SER A 718 29.88 15.05 -10.05
C SER A 718 29.01 14.78 -11.28
N TYR A 719 29.58 14.02 -12.21
CA TYR A 719 28.97 13.60 -13.46
C TYR A 719 29.58 12.29 -13.96
N ASP A 720 28.92 11.65 -14.92
CA ASP A 720 29.35 10.36 -15.46
C ASP A 720 30.57 10.47 -16.35
N ILE A 721 31.47 9.50 -16.21
CA ILE A 721 32.69 9.40 -16.98
C ILE A 721 32.89 7.97 -17.49
N VAL A 722 33.15 7.83 -18.79
CA VAL A 722 33.79 6.63 -19.35
C VAL A 722 35.28 6.89 -19.46
N ASN A 723 36.09 6.14 -18.73
CA ASN A 723 37.54 6.32 -18.67
C ASN A 723 38.29 5.12 -19.27
N VAL A 724 38.87 5.28 -20.46
CA VAL A 724 39.70 4.28 -21.14
C VAL A 724 41.18 4.59 -20.86
N VAL A 725 41.77 3.87 -19.91
CA VAL A 725 43.13 4.16 -19.40
C VAL A 725 44.20 3.70 -20.38
N VAL A 726 44.01 2.52 -20.99
CA VAL A 726 44.92 1.94 -21.99
C VAL A 726 44.08 1.37 -23.14
N GLY A 727 43.95 2.15 -24.23
CA GLY A 727 43.15 1.80 -25.40
C GLY A 727 42.52 3.05 -26.04
N THR A 728 41.69 2.84 -27.07
CA THR A 728 40.97 3.90 -27.80
C THR A 728 39.47 3.93 -27.47
N ALA A 729 38.83 5.07 -27.70
CA ALA A 729 37.37 5.21 -27.72
C ALA A 729 36.88 5.48 -29.16
N THR A 730 36.03 4.60 -29.68
CA THR A 730 35.45 4.71 -31.04
C THR A 730 33.94 4.96 -30.97
N ILE A 731 33.51 6.14 -31.43
CA ILE A 731 32.12 6.63 -31.35
C ILE A 731 31.55 6.69 -32.77
N THR A 732 30.92 5.62 -33.24
CA THR A 732 30.45 5.50 -34.63
C THR A 732 29.02 6.05 -34.78
N GLY A 733 28.82 7.35 -34.54
CA GLY A 733 27.51 8.00 -34.72
C GLY A 733 26.44 7.54 -33.72
N SER A 734 26.87 7.08 -32.54
CA SER A 734 25.99 6.72 -31.43
C SER A 734 25.32 7.92 -30.78
N THR A 735 24.34 7.66 -29.92
CA THR A 735 23.62 8.69 -29.18
C THR A 735 24.31 9.00 -27.85
N LEU A 736 24.51 10.29 -27.57
CA LEU A 736 24.79 10.81 -26.23
C LEU A 736 23.48 11.33 -25.65
N SER A 737 23.10 10.85 -24.46
CA SER A 737 21.87 11.24 -23.78
C SER A 737 22.19 11.86 -22.41
N PRO A 738 22.46 13.18 -22.35
CA PRO A 738 22.75 13.86 -21.09
C PRO A 738 21.47 14.13 -20.29
N ARG A 739 21.55 13.95 -18.97
CA ARG A 739 20.48 14.31 -18.03
C ARG A 739 21.04 14.92 -16.76
N VAL A 740 20.32 15.90 -16.22
CA VAL A 740 20.60 16.47 -14.90
C VAL A 740 19.89 15.68 -13.80
N LEU A 741 20.52 15.55 -12.63
CA LEU A 741 19.96 14.88 -11.46
C LEU A 741 19.64 15.87 -10.34
N GLY A 742 18.75 15.48 -9.42
CA GLY A 742 18.52 16.21 -8.16
C GLY A 742 18.00 17.64 -8.30
N GLY A 743 17.41 18.00 -9.45
CA GLY A 743 16.99 19.38 -9.73
C GLY A 743 18.13 20.34 -10.07
N TYR A 744 19.34 19.83 -10.31
CA TYR A 744 20.48 20.62 -10.71
C TYR A 744 20.24 21.31 -12.06
N LEU A 745 20.51 22.61 -12.12
CA LEU A 745 20.47 23.40 -13.35
C LEU A 745 21.86 24.03 -13.56
N PRO A 746 22.65 23.55 -14.53
CA PRO A 746 23.91 24.16 -14.89
C PRO A 746 23.74 25.62 -15.35
N SER A 747 24.74 26.45 -15.08
CA SER A 747 24.79 27.81 -15.62
C SER A 747 25.10 27.80 -17.12
N THR A 748 24.76 28.90 -17.82
CA THR A 748 25.14 29.05 -19.24
C THR A 748 26.66 28.98 -19.40
N ASN A 749 27.13 28.33 -20.46
CA ASN A 749 28.55 28.08 -20.78
C ASN A 749 29.29 27.13 -19.83
N GLN A 750 28.62 26.50 -18.87
CA GLN A 750 29.26 25.52 -18.00
C GLN A 750 29.78 24.32 -18.79
N VAL A 751 31.00 23.87 -18.50
CA VAL A 751 31.66 22.73 -19.13
C VAL A 751 31.87 21.61 -18.10
N PHE A 752 31.57 20.38 -18.51
CA PHE A 752 31.82 19.13 -17.81
C PHE A 752 32.92 18.37 -18.57
N PRO A 753 34.19 18.54 -18.18
CA PRO A 753 35.31 18.02 -18.96
C PRO A 753 35.42 16.50 -18.85
N GLY A 754 35.75 15.86 -19.97
CA GLY A 754 36.10 14.45 -20.02
C GLY A 754 34.98 13.49 -19.61
N ILE A 755 33.76 13.71 -20.08
CA ILE A 755 32.68 12.70 -19.98
C ILE A 755 33.04 11.39 -20.70
N VAL A 756 33.96 11.48 -21.66
CA VAL A 756 34.72 10.38 -22.22
C VAL A 756 36.20 10.77 -22.18
N GLN A 757 37.05 9.89 -21.67
CA GLN A 757 38.50 10.03 -21.68
C GLN A 757 39.12 8.76 -22.28
N ALA A 758 40.03 8.91 -23.24
CA ALA A 758 40.72 7.78 -23.85
C ALA A 758 42.19 8.10 -24.15
N ALA A 759 43.10 7.42 -23.46
CA ALA A 759 44.55 7.68 -23.59
C ALA A 759 45.07 7.42 -25.01
N GLY A 760 44.52 6.43 -25.71
CA GLY A 760 44.83 6.12 -27.12
C GLY A 760 44.08 6.97 -28.15
N GLY A 761 43.21 7.88 -27.70
CA GLY A 761 42.46 8.82 -28.54
C GLY A 761 40.98 8.50 -28.70
N VAL A 762 40.21 9.54 -29.05
CA VAL A 762 38.78 9.50 -29.37
C VAL A 762 38.58 9.65 -30.88
N THR A 763 37.74 8.81 -31.47
CA THR A 763 37.44 8.84 -32.91
C THR A 763 35.95 9.00 -33.17
N SER A 764 35.59 9.90 -34.11
CA SER A 764 34.22 10.22 -34.54
C SER A 764 33.36 10.88 -33.45
N THR A 765 32.08 11.15 -33.72
CA THR A 765 31.21 12.01 -32.90
C THR A 765 29.87 11.35 -32.51
N PHE A 766 29.22 11.91 -31.48
CA PHE A 766 27.89 11.55 -31.01
C PHE A 766 26.81 12.38 -31.72
N THR A 767 25.59 11.84 -31.74
CA THR A 767 24.35 12.61 -31.90
C THR A 767 23.72 12.82 -30.51
N ILE A 768 23.18 14.01 -30.21
CA ILE A 768 22.52 14.29 -28.92
C ILE A 768 21.00 14.17 -29.09
N ASP A 769 20.32 13.33 -28.30
CA ASP A 769 18.88 13.08 -28.40
C ASP A 769 18.01 14.05 -27.57
N ASN A 770 18.46 14.36 -26.36
CA ASN A 770 17.84 15.33 -25.46
C ASN A 770 18.62 16.63 -25.52
N THR A 771 18.40 17.43 -26.56
CA THR A 771 19.22 18.64 -26.79
C THR A 771 19.02 19.71 -25.72
N ARG A 772 18.01 19.62 -24.84
CA ARG A 772 17.70 20.62 -23.79
C ARG A 772 18.26 20.21 -22.43
N VAL A 773 18.68 21.19 -21.65
CA VAL A 773 19.17 20.97 -20.28
C VAL A 773 17.98 20.96 -19.31
N GLY A 774 17.62 19.77 -18.85
CA GLY A 774 16.49 19.57 -17.93
C GLY A 774 15.19 20.17 -18.50
N ASN A 775 14.49 20.96 -17.68
CA ASN A 775 13.25 21.65 -18.08
C ASN A 775 13.48 23.07 -18.62
N SER A 776 14.74 23.48 -18.84
CA SER A 776 15.02 24.82 -19.34
C SER A 776 14.52 25.01 -20.77
N ARG A 777 13.93 26.18 -21.04
CA ARG A 777 13.51 26.57 -22.38
C ARG A 777 14.62 27.26 -23.18
N THR A 778 15.73 27.62 -22.54
CA THR A 778 16.82 28.40 -23.14
C THR A 778 18.18 27.73 -23.07
N LEU A 779 18.36 26.65 -22.31
CA LEU A 779 19.63 25.92 -22.24
C LEU A 779 19.62 24.64 -23.08
N PHE A 780 20.74 24.42 -23.79
CA PHE A 780 20.95 23.28 -24.68
C PHE A 780 22.30 22.60 -24.41
N TRP A 781 22.40 21.32 -24.72
CA TRP A 781 23.65 20.56 -24.63
C TRP A 781 24.46 20.65 -25.92
N GLN A 782 25.78 20.71 -25.77
CA GLN A 782 26.74 20.64 -26.86
C GLN A 782 27.90 19.74 -26.45
N ALA A 783 28.35 18.86 -27.35
CA ALA A 783 29.55 18.06 -27.14
C ALA A 783 30.74 18.70 -27.86
N ASN A 784 31.85 18.87 -27.15
CA ASN A 784 33.12 19.37 -27.68
C ASN A 784 34.13 18.23 -27.75
N TYR A 785 34.80 18.08 -28.88
CA TYR A 785 35.69 16.96 -29.17
C TYR A 785 37.14 17.41 -29.19
N TYR A 786 37.98 16.71 -28.44
CA TYR A 786 39.43 16.85 -28.40
C TYR A 786 40.09 15.52 -28.78
N THR A 787 41.42 15.51 -28.96
CA THR A 787 42.16 14.30 -29.36
C THR A 787 41.92 13.12 -28.42
N ASN A 788 41.85 13.38 -27.11
CA ASN A 788 41.80 12.34 -26.07
C ASN A 788 40.57 12.43 -25.17
N SER A 789 39.66 13.38 -25.41
CA SER A 789 38.48 13.58 -24.57
C SER A 789 37.27 14.10 -25.35
N VAL A 790 36.09 13.84 -24.78
CA VAL A 790 34.84 14.52 -25.12
C VAL A 790 34.37 15.26 -23.89
N ASP A 791 34.11 16.56 -24.05
CA ASP A 791 33.57 17.42 -23.00
C ASP A 791 32.10 17.72 -23.31
N LEU A 792 31.27 17.83 -22.26
CA LEU A 792 29.88 18.25 -22.39
C LEU A 792 29.75 19.70 -21.94
N GLN A 793 29.20 20.56 -22.79
CA GLN A 793 29.00 21.98 -22.52
C GLN A 793 27.51 22.34 -22.56
N VAL A 794 27.13 23.28 -21.71
CA VAL A 794 25.81 23.92 -21.73
C VAL A 794 25.88 25.23 -22.50
N VAL A 795 25.01 25.40 -23.48
CA VAL A 795 24.92 26.62 -24.30
C VAL A 795 23.54 27.27 -24.19
N GLY A 796 23.51 28.59 -24.06
CA GLY A 796 22.27 29.36 -24.03
C GLY A 796 21.80 29.75 -25.44
N ASN A 797 20.54 29.47 -25.74
CA ASN A 797 19.82 30.01 -26.89
C ASN A 797 18.48 30.61 -26.43
N TYR A 798 18.39 31.94 -26.50
CA TYR A 798 17.30 32.79 -26.03
C TYR A 798 16.34 33.22 -27.15
N ALA A 799 16.53 32.72 -28.38
CA ALA A 799 15.58 32.89 -29.48
C ALA A 799 15.39 31.60 -30.31
N PRO A 800 15.19 30.42 -29.68
CA PRO A 800 15.02 29.19 -30.41
C PRO A 800 13.72 29.22 -31.22
N ALA A 801 13.65 28.44 -32.30
CA ALA A 801 12.55 28.49 -33.25
C ALA A 801 11.21 28.03 -32.64
N ASP A 802 11.24 27.15 -31.63
CA ASP A 802 10.07 26.60 -30.95
C ASP A 802 9.51 27.54 -29.86
N LEU A 803 10.28 28.55 -29.43
CA LEU A 803 9.80 29.58 -28.51
C LEU A 803 8.99 30.61 -29.34
N SER A 804 7.67 30.63 -29.14
CA SER A 804 6.71 31.46 -29.88
C SER A 804 6.81 32.94 -29.51
N LEU A 805 7.95 33.57 -29.81
CA LEU A 805 8.27 34.95 -29.46
C LEU A 805 7.64 35.94 -30.43
N SER A 806 7.12 37.05 -29.87
CA SER A 806 6.77 38.24 -30.65
C SER A 806 8.01 38.84 -31.31
N ARG A 807 7.82 39.76 -32.27
CA ARG A 807 8.94 40.49 -32.90
C ARG A 807 9.82 41.18 -31.86
N ASN A 808 9.21 41.85 -30.90
CA ASN A 808 9.92 42.62 -29.87
C ASN A 808 10.69 41.67 -28.94
N GLN A 809 10.05 40.60 -28.48
CA GLN A 809 10.69 39.57 -27.65
C GLN A 809 11.84 38.86 -28.36
N ARG A 810 11.69 38.55 -29.66
CA ARG A 810 12.78 37.98 -30.48
C ARG A 810 13.97 38.93 -30.62
N SER A 811 13.73 40.24 -30.68
CA SER A 811 14.82 41.23 -30.65
C SER A 811 15.59 41.22 -29.34
N VAL A 812 14.92 40.99 -28.20
CA VAL A 812 15.57 40.81 -26.89
C VAL A 812 16.35 39.50 -26.86
N GLY A 813 15.74 38.39 -27.28
CA GLY A 813 16.38 37.08 -27.36
C GLY A 813 17.65 37.07 -28.22
N ASN A 814 17.63 37.75 -29.37
CA ASN A 814 18.81 37.89 -30.23
C ASN A 814 19.93 38.72 -29.58
N MET A 815 19.57 39.78 -28.85
CA MET A 815 20.54 40.55 -28.06
C MET A 815 21.17 39.69 -26.96
N LEU A 816 20.35 38.90 -26.25
CA LEU A 816 20.83 37.96 -25.23
C LEU A 816 21.73 36.87 -25.83
N ASN A 817 21.38 36.31 -27.00
CA ASN A 817 22.22 35.35 -27.73
C ASN A 817 23.60 35.93 -28.10
N ALA A 818 23.68 37.21 -28.47
CA ALA A 818 24.96 37.85 -28.76
C ALA A 818 25.85 38.04 -27.53
N LEU A 819 25.25 38.13 -26.33
CA LEU A 819 25.97 38.33 -25.07
C LEU A 819 26.36 37.01 -24.41
N ALA A 820 25.48 36.00 -24.48
CA ALA A 820 25.58 34.77 -23.71
C ALA A 820 26.96 34.09 -23.77
N PRO A 821 27.64 33.94 -24.93
CA PRO A 821 28.95 33.27 -24.99
C PRO A 821 30.06 33.94 -24.18
N SER A 822 29.94 35.25 -23.91
CA SER A 822 30.96 36.03 -23.18
C SER A 822 30.73 36.09 -21.67
N VAL A 823 29.60 35.56 -21.19
CA VAL A 823 29.20 35.68 -19.78
C VAL A 823 29.55 34.42 -19.02
N THR A 824 30.53 34.54 -18.12
CA THR A 824 31.05 33.44 -17.29
C THR A 824 31.00 33.73 -15.79
N SER A 825 30.73 34.98 -15.38
CA SER A 825 30.65 35.39 -13.98
C SER A 825 29.94 36.75 -13.82
N GLY A 826 29.69 37.17 -12.58
CA GLY A 826 29.14 38.49 -12.24
C GLY A 826 27.62 38.61 -12.38
N ASP A 827 27.13 39.84 -12.32
CA ASP A 827 25.68 40.13 -12.26
C ASP A 827 24.93 39.68 -13.53
N MET A 828 25.56 39.76 -14.70
CA MET A 828 24.96 39.30 -15.94
C MET A 828 24.73 37.79 -15.94
N LEU A 829 25.61 37.00 -15.30
CA LEU A 829 25.40 35.55 -15.14
C LEU A 829 24.17 35.28 -14.26
N THR A 830 23.98 36.06 -13.19
CA THR A 830 22.79 35.95 -12.33
C THR A 830 21.49 36.19 -13.12
N VAL A 831 21.51 37.16 -14.04
CA VAL A 831 20.38 37.43 -14.94
C VAL A 831 20.12 36.26 -15.88
N PHE A 832 21.17 35.72 -16.51
CA PHE A 832 21.03 34.56 -17.40
C PHE A 832 20.52 33.33 -16.66
N ASP A 833 21.06 33.02 -15.49
CA ASP A 833 20.63 31.89 -14.67
C ASP A 833 19.16 32.03 -14.24
N ALA A 834 18.71 33.25 -13.92
CA ALA A 834 17.30 33.52 -13.63
C ALA A 834 16.37 33.30 -14.84
N ILE A 835 16.82 33.64 -16.06
CA ILE A 835 16.08 33.33 -17.31
C ILE A 835 16.09 31.82 -17.57
N ASN A 836 17.24 31.18 -17.41
CA ASN A 836 17.45 29.76 -17.70
C ASN A 836 16.64 28.84 -16.79
N ALA A 837 16.35 29.27 -15.56
CA ALA A 837 15.49 28.59 -14.62
C ALA A 837 13.99 28.61 -14.97
N LEU A 838 13.58 29.42 -15.95
CA LEU A 838 12.18 29.50 -16.38
C LEU A 838 11.82 28.31 -17.27
N THR A 839 10.81 27.55 -16.85
CA THR A 839 10.42 26.27 -17.47
C THR A 839 9.26 26.37 -18.46
N THR A 840 8.65 27.55 -18.60
CA THR A 840 7.51 27.77 -19.52
C THR A 840 7.81 28.86 -20.53
N ASP A 841 7.32 28.68 -21.76
CA ASP A 841 7.47 29.65 -22.84
C ASP A 841 6.93 31.03 -22.44
N GLN A 842 5.80 31.05 -21.73
CA GLN A 842 5.16 32.28 -21.25
C GLN A 842 6.00 33.02 -20.20
N ALA A 843 6.69 32.29 -19.32
CA ALA A 843 7.56 32.92 -18.33
C ALA A 843 8.80 33.54 -19.00
N VAL A 844 9.41 32.82 -19.95
CA VAL A 844 10.54 33.34 -20.73
C VAL A 844 10.13 34.56 -21.55
N SER A 845 8.99 34.49 -22.27
CA SER A 845 8.51 35.62 -23.08
C SER A 845 8.24 36.86 -22.22
N ARG A 846 7.61 36.70 -21.04
CA ARG A 846 7.41 37.80 -20.08
C ARG A 846 8.73 38.37 -19.58
N SER A 847 9.73 37.53 -19.29
CA SER A 847 11.05 38.03 -18.88
C SER A 847 11.68 38.93 -19.96
N PHE A 848 11.45 38.64 -21.24
CA PHE A 848 11.92 39.48 -22.33
C PHE A 848 11.14 40.80 -22.42
N ASP A 849 9.83 40.80 -22.17
CA ASP A 849 9.04 42.02 -22.05
C ASP A 849 9.55 42.92 -20.91
N GLU A 850 9.93 42.31 -19.77
CA GLU A 850 10.51 43.04 -18.64
C GLU A 850 11.88 43.67 -18.94
N ILE A 851 12.72 42.96 -19.70
CA ILE A 851 14.05 43.45 -20.14
C ILE A 851 13.91 44.52 -21.23
N SER A 852 12.81 44.51 -21.98
CA SER A 852 12.59 45.41 -23.11
C SER A 852 12.45 46.90 -22.72
N PRO A 853 12.66 47.84 -23.66
CA PRO A 853 12.43 49.26 -23.42
C PRO A 853 10.97 49.68 -23.56
N GLU A 854 10.02 48.75 -23.62
CA GLU A 854 8.59 49.01 -23.93
C GLU A 854 7.98 50.13 -23.08
N LYS A 855 8.33 50.19 -21.79
CA LYS A 855 7.81 51.17 -20.83
C LYS A 855 8.17 52.63 -21.20
N TYR A 856 9.25 52.84 -21.96
CA TYR A 856 9.65 54.17 -22.44
C TYR A 856 9.05 54.58 -23.78
N ALA A 857 8.37 53.66 -24.48
CA ALA A 857 7.64 54.00 -25.70
C ALA A 857 6.47 54.96 -25.44
N ALA A 858 6.04 55.08 -24.18
CA ALA A 858 5.01 56.00 -23.74
C ALA A 858 5.46 57.47 -23.79
N LEU A 859 6.76 57.79 -23.68
CA LEU A 859 7.25 59.17 -23.49
C LEU A 859 6.76 60.15 -24.56
N PRO A 860 6.90 59.89 -25.88
CA PRO A 860 6.41 60.82 -26.88
C PRO A 860 4.88 60.82 -26.99
N THR A 861 4.21 59.75 -26.57
CA THR A 861 2.73 59.69 -26.57
C THR A 861 2.09 60.41 -25.37
N LEU A 862 2.80 60.52 -24.24
CA LEU A 862 2.35 61.23 -23.05
C LEU A 862 2.43 62.75 -23.20
N ALA A 863 3.41 63.25 -23.96
CA ALA A 863 3.62 64.67 -24.16
C ALA A 863 2.46 65.34 -24.94
N PHE A 864 1.87 64.63 -25.90
CA PHE A 864 0.85 65.21 -26.78
C PHE A 864 -0.49 65.49 -26.07
N PRO A 865 -1.17 64.56 -25.37
CA PRO A 865 -2.49 64.82 -24.78
C PRO A 865 -2.51 66.02 -23.82
N VAL A 866 -1.44 66.22 -23.05
CA VAL A 866 -1.32 67.33 -22.11
C VAL A 866 -1.24 68.67 -22.85
N THR A 867 -0.38 68.77 -23.86
CA THR A 867 -0.19 70.04 -24.57
C THR A 867 -1.30 70.33 -25.58
N HIS A 868 -1.89 69.31 -26.20
CA HIS A 868 -3.10 69.48 -27.02
C HIS A 868 -4.24 70.04 -26.17
N MET A 869 -4.45 69.56 -24.93
CA MET A 869 -5.44 70.14 -24.01
C MET A 869 -5.14 71.60 -23.66
N GLN A 870 -3.88 71.96 -23.42
CA GLN A 870 -3.50 73.36 -23.19
C GLN A 870 -3.81 74.25 -24.40
N PHE A 871 -3.58 73.75 -25.62
CA PHE A 871 -3.95 74.46 -26.84
C PHE A 871 -5.47 74.57 -27.00
N GLN A 872 -6.25 73.56 -26.64
CA GLN A 872 -7.71 73.66 -26.62
C GLN A 872 -8.19 74.74 -25.64
N TYR A 873 -7.58 74.85 -24.46
CA TYR A 873 -7.88 75.93 -23.53
C TYR A 873 -7.55 77.31 -24.11
N LEU A 874 -6.44 77.45 -24.83
CA LEU A 874 -6.08 78.67 -25.54
C LEU A 874 -7.06 78.98 -26.69
N GLN A 875 -7.49 77.99 -27.48
CA GLN A 875 -8.49 78.19 -28.53
C GLN A 875 -9.84 78.64 -27.95
N ASN A 876 -10.29 78.00 -26.86
CA ASN A 876 -11.49 78.42 -26.13
C ASN A 876 -11.32 79.84 -25.57
N ARG A 877 -10.13 80.19 -25.07
CA ARG A 877 -9.82 81.57 -24.65
C ARG A 877 -9.94 82.57 -25.79
N LEU A 878 -9.35 82.28 -26.94
CA LEU A 878 -9.44 83.18 -28.10
C LEU A 878 -10.88 83.31 -28.59
N ALA A 879 -11.69 82.26 -28.46
CA ALA A 879 -13.14 82.32 -28.69
C ALA A 879 -13.86 83.21 -27.67
N ARG A 880 -13.54 83.09 -26.37
CA ARG A 880 -14.05 84.02 -25.34
C ARG A 880 -13.70 85.46 -25.69
N GLN A 881 -12.44 85.75 -26.02
CA GLN A 881 -11.94 87.08 -26.34
C GLN A 881 -12.66 87.73 -27.53
N ARG A 882 -12.98 86.95 -28.59
CA ARG A 882 -13.84 87.40 -29.70
C ARG A 882 -15.17 87.97 -29.25
N TRP A 883 -15.68 87.40 -28.16
CA TRP A 883 -17.05 87.52 -27.71
C TRP A 883 -17.19 88.31 -26.40
N GLU A 884 -16.10 88.84 -25.85
CA GLU A 884 -16.09 89.59 -24.59
C GLU A 884 -16.69 91.00 -24.72
N THR A 885 -16.57 91.65 -25.90
CA THR A 885 -17.25 92.93 -26.24
C THR A 885 -18.78 92.83 -26.16
N GLU A 886 -19.30 91.62 -26.29
CA GLU A 886 -20.72 91.32 -26.14
C GLU A 886 -21.13 91.14 -24.68
N LEU A 887 -20.24 90.84 -23.74
CA LEU A 887 -20.62 90.66 -22.34
C LEU A 887 -21.03 91.96 -21.62
N GLY A 888 -20.85 93.15 -22.25
CA GLY A 888 -21.32 94.43 -21.67
C GLY A 888 -21.72 95.54 -22.64
N SER A 889 -22.16 95.20 -23.86
CA SER A 889 -22.87 96.14 -24.73
C SER A 889 -24.39 95.93 -24.59
N ASP A 890 -25.12 96.96 -24.13
CA ASP A 890 -26.60 96.98 -24.08
C ASP A 890 -27.23 97.40 -25.43
N ALA A 891 -26.43 97.61 -26.48
CA ALA A 891 -26.93 97.98 -27.81
C ALA A 891 -27.34 96.74 -28.62
N VAL A 892 -28.61 96.37 -28.51
CA VAL A 892 -29.32 95.56 -29.51
C VAL A 892 -29.88 96.55 -30.56
N SER A 893 -29.22 96.70 -31.71
CA SER A 893 -29.86 97.33 -32.86
C SER A 893 -30.48 96.25 -33.74
N SER A 894 -31.80 96.23 -33.72
CA SER A 894 -32.67 95.53 -34.66
C SER A 894 -32.50 96.12 -36.07
N GLY A 895 -31.82 95.40 -36.96
CA GLY A 895 -31.83 95.63 -38.39
C GLY A 895 -32.36 94.38 -39.08
N GLY A 896 -33.56 94.45 -39.63
CA GLY A 896 -34.28 93.31 -40.20
C GLY A 896 -33.76 92.83 -41.56
N GLY A 897 -34.18 91.62 -41.89
CA GLY A 897 -34.49 91.21 -43.25
C GLY A 897 -33.35 90.58 -44.07
N GLY A 898 -33.33 89.24 -44.09
CA GLY A 898 -32.92 88.48 -45.28
C GLY A 898 -31.72 87.56 -45.10
N PHE A 899 -31.93 86.33 -44.64
CA PHE A 899 -30.99 85.24 -44.89
C PHE A 899 -31.71 83.89 -45.01
N MET A 900 -32.25 83.61 -46.20
CA MET A 900 -32.49 82.28 -46.77
C MET A 900 -32.78 82.46 -48.27
N ARG A 901 -31.75 82.63 -49.11
CA ARG A 901 -31.84 82.33 -50.55
C ARG A 901 -30.53 81.72 -51.06
N GLY A 902 -30.47 80.39 -50.95
CA GLY A 902 -29.90 79.46 -51.94
C GLY A 902 -28.42 79.58 -52.27
N PHE A 903 -27.56 78.94 -51.44
CA PHE A 903 -26.37 78.30 -51.99
C PHE A 903 -26.80 76.95 -52.57
N ASN A 904 -26.80 76.86 -53.91
CA ASN A 904 -26.97 75.63 -54.66
C ASN A 904 -25.58 75.21 -55.16
N PHE A 905 -25.07 74.06 -54.72
CA PHE A 905 -23.90 73.43 -55.32
C PHE A 905 -24.37 72.19 -56.08
N GLY A 906 -24.68 72.39 -57.36
CA GLY A 906 -24.72 71.33 -58.35
C GLY A 906 -23.32 70.77 -58.57
N TYR A 907 -23.26 69.45 -58.70
CA TYR A 907 -22.09 68.64 -59.02
C TYR A 907 -21.45 69.12 -60.33
N ASP A 908 -20.24 69.70 -60.30
CA ASP A 908 -19.26 69.43 -61.35
C ASP A 908 -17.81 69.67 -60.89
N ASN A 909 -16.93 68.78 -61.32
CA ASN A 909 -15.56 68.63 -60.86
C ASN A 909 -14.64 69.65 -61.52
N THR A 910 -14.19 70.65 -60.77
CA THR A 910 -12.93 71.41 -60.85
C THR A 910 -13.21 72.87 -60.45
N LYS A 911 -12.45 73.38 -59.48
CA LYS A 911 -12.51 74.74 -58.87
C LYS A 911 -13.30 74.87 -57.55
N MET A 912 -12.83 74.18 -56.50
CA MET A 912 -13.10 74.55 -55.10
C MET A 912 -12.05 75.52 -54.50
N LEU A 913 -11.20 76.15 -55.33
CA LEU A 913 -10.17 77.10 -54.90
C LEU A 913 -10.48 78.56 -55.32
N LEU A 914 -11.73 78.85 -55.69
CA LEU A 914 -12.10 80.15 -56.29
C LEU A 914 -13.36 80.76 -55.65
N ALA A 915 -13.46 80.69 -54.32
CA ALA A 915 -14.49 81.41 -53.55
C ALA A 915 -13.92 82.64 -52.81
N ALA A 916 -12.67 83.03 -53.08
CA ALA A 916 -12.03 84.22 -52.51
C ALA A 916 -11.95 85.42 -53.48
N SER A 917 -12.39 85.30 -54.74
CA SER A 917 -12.12 86.32 -55.78
C SER A 917 -13.25 87.34 -56.01
N ASN A 918 -14.44 87.17 -55.43
CA ASN A 918 -15.58 88.08 -55.66
C ASN A 918 -16.15 88.71 -54.38
N PHE A 919 -15.31 89.04 -53.40
CA PHE A 919 -15.72 89.94 -52.32
C PHE A 919 -15.29 91.38 -52.66
N THR A 920 -16.15 92.11 -53.36
CA THR A 920 -16.02 93.56 -53.51
C THR A 920 -16.35 94.23 -52.17
N VAL A 921 -15.45 95.10 -51.71
CA VAL A 921 -15.44 95.76 -50.38
C VAL A 921 -16.54 96.84 -50.22
N SER A 922 -17.40 97.04 -51.23
CA SER A 922 -18.16 98.29 -51.38
C SER A 922 -19.63 98.28 -50.97
N ASP A 923 -20.27 97.17 -50.59
CA ASP A 923 -21.70 97.20 -50.22
C ASP A 923 -21.99 96.63 -48.82
N ALA A 924 -22.73 97.44 -48.04
CA ALA A 924 -23.41 97.16 -46.77
C ALA A 924 -22.60 97.24 -45.45
N GLY A 925 -22.53 98.47 -44.92
CA GLY A 925 -23.35 98.84 -43.74
C GLY A 925 -22.90 98.37 -42.36
N ASN A 926 -22.30 99.29 -41.60
CA ASN A 926 -21.95 99.29 -40.17
C ASN A 926 -21.05 98.15 -39.62
N PRO A 927 -19.77 98.43 -39.28
CA PRO A 927 -18.83 97.42 -38.81
C PRO A 927 -19.12 96.94 -37.37
N LEU A 928 -19.08 95.61 -37.16
CA LEU A 928 -18.79 95.02 -35.83
C LEU A 928 -17.28 95.12 -35.52
N ILE A 929 -16.72 96.33 -35.67
CA ILE A 929 -15.38 96.67 -35.16
C ILE A 929 -15.57 97.03 -33.69
N ARG A 930 -14.63 96.60 -32.84
CA ARG A 930 -14.43 97.16 -31.51
C ARG A 930 -14.15 98.67 -31.64
N GLN A 931 -15.17 99.53 -31.60
CA GLN A 931 -14.92 100.95 -31.39
C GLN A 931 -14.48 101.15 -29.94
N GLY A 932 -13.24 101.61 -29.74
CA GLY A 932 -12.78 102.07 -28.44
C GLY A 932 -12.63 100.93 -27.43
N ALA A 933 -11.51 100.22 -27.54
CA ALA A 933 -10.96 99.46 -26.43
C ALA A 933 -10.85 100.32 -25.15
N GLU A 934 -11.79 100.25 -24.21
CA GLU A 934 -11.61 100.94 -22.90
C GLU A 934 -10.33 100.44 -22.20
N HIS A 935 -9.98 99.17 -22.41
CA HIS A 935 -8.81 98.50 -21.85
C HIS A 935 -8.11 97.66 -22.95
N ARG A 936 -6.86 97.99 -23.27
CA ARG A 936 -6.09 97.32 -24.34
C ARG A 936 -5.26 96.16 -23.82
N TRP A 937 -4.93 96.14 -22.53
CA TRP A 937 -4.19 95.06 -21.89
C TRP A 937 -5.13 94.09 -21.18
N GLY A 938 -4.80 92.81 -21.25
CA GLY A 938 -5.43 91.76 -20.49
C GLY A 938 -4.38 90.86 -19.85
N ILE A 939 -4.50 90.61 -18.55
CA ILE A 939 -3.75 89.57 -17.86
C ILE A 939 -4.69 88.47 -17.40
N TYR A 940 -4.22 87.23 -17.37
CA TYR A 940 -5.03 86.10 -16.94
C TYR A 940 -4.23 85.03 -16.21
N LEU A 941 -4.94 84.28 -15.39
CA LEU A 941 -4.48 83.06 -14.73
C LEU A 941 -5.56 81.99 -14.91
N GLU A 942 -5.15 80.82 -15.38
CA GLU A 942 -5.99 79.67 -15.67
C GLU A 942 -5.43 78.39 -15.04
N PRO A 943 -5.81 78.04 -13.79
CA PRO A 943 -5.54 76.72 -13.21
C PRO A 943 -6.23 75.63 -14.03
N MET A 944 -5.57 74.48 -14.17
CA MET A 944 -6.06 73.37 -14.98
C MET A 944 -5.75 72.02 -14.36
N ALA A 945 -6.63 71.06 -14.63
CA ALA A 945 -6.40 69.65 -14.38
C ALA A 945 -6.85 68.84 -15.59
N ASN A 946 -6.07 67.85 -16.02
CA ASN A 946 -6.50 66.88 -17.03
C ASN A 946 -6.04 65.47 -16.66
N TRP A 947 -6.75 64.47 -17.15
CA TRP A 947 -6.48 63.07 -16.86
C TRP A 947 -6.88 62.20 -18.05
N GLY A 948 -6.20 61.07 -18.17
CA GLY A 948 -6.40 60.19 -19.30
C GLY A 948 -5.73 58.83 -19.14
N ASN A 949 -5.95 57.98 -20.13
CA ASN A 949 -5.27 56.68 -20.21
C ASN A 949 -5.06 56.23 -21.65
N LEU A 950 -4.03 55.41 -21.83
CA LEU A 950 -3.79 54.56 -22.99
C LEU A 950 -4.06 53.11 -22.60
N ARG A 951 -4.92 52.42 -23.35
CA ARG A 951 -5.20 50.99 -23.16
C ARG A 951 -4.04 50.14 -23.70
N PRO A 952 -3.66 49.04 -23.01
CA PRO A 952 -2.57 48.17 -23.45
C PRO A 952 -2.92 47.40 -24.74
N THR A 953 -1.90 47.02 -25.50
CA THR A 953 -1.98 46.12 -26.66
C THR A 953 -0.84 45.08 -26.60
N ALA A 954 -0.74 44.19 -27.59
CA ALA A 954 0.33 43.19 -27.66
C ALA A 954 1.75 43.79 -27.81
N ASN A 955 1.86 45.06 -28.24
CA ASN A 955 3.14 45.76 -28.43
C ASN A 955 3.14 47.16 -27.78
N MET A 956 2.24 47.40 -26.83
CA MET A 956 2.17 48.65 -26.07
C MET A 956 1.74 48.38 -24.64
N VAL A 957 2.55 48.78 -23.68
CA VAL A 957 2.12 48.88 -22.29
C VAL A 957 1.14 50.05 -22.13
N GLY A 958 0.02 49.79 -21.46
CA GLY A 958 -0.96 50.83 -21.13
C GLY A 958 -0.47 51.72 -19.99
N TYR A 959 -1.01 52.94 -19.92
CA TYR A 959 -0.70 53.88 -18.83
C TYR A 959 -1.91 54.72 -18.44
N ARG A 960 -1.86 55.27 -17.22
CA ARG A 960 -2.82 56.26 -16.70
C ARG A 960 -2.06 57.49 -16.25
N TYR A 961 -2.51 58.69 -16.65
CA TYR A 961 -1.88 59.93 -16.22
C TYR A 961 -2.89 60.91 -15.61
N LYS A 962 -2.37 61.74 -14.71
CA LYS A 962 -3.04 62.93 -14.18
C LYS A 962 -2.08 64.10 -14.29
N ASN A 963 -2.56 65.23 -14.77
CA ASN A 963 -1.77 66.45 -14.89
C ASN A 963 -2.49 67.59 -14.21
N PHE A 964 -1.75 68.36 -13.41
CA PHE A 964 -2.25 69.53 -12.70
C PHE A 964 -1.29 70.68 -12.90
N GLY A 965 -1.82 71.89 -13.06
CA GLY A 965 -0.99 73.05 -13.30
C GLY A 965 -1.79 74.32 -13.47
N PHE A 966 -1.14 75.34 -14.03
CA PHE A 966 -1.77 76.60 -14.38
C PHE A 966 -1.09 77.21 -15.61
N THR A 967 -1.84 78.02 -16.34
CA THR A 967 -1.32 78.92 -17.37
C THR A 967 -1.57 80.35 -16.92
N LEU A 968 -0.60 81.21 -17.09
CA LEU A 968 -0.78 82.65 -16.96
C LEU A 968 -0.33 83.32 -18.25
N GLY A 969 -0.94 84.43 -18.60
CA GLY A 969 -0.56 85.14 -19.81
C GLY A 969 -0.99 86.59 -19.82
N ALA A 970 -0.50 87.27 -20.84
CA ALA A 970 -0.82 88.65 -21.12
C ALA A 970 -1.13 88.80 -22.62
N ASP A 971 -2.20 89.52 -22.93
CA ASP A 971 -2.59 89.86 -24.29
C ASP A 971 -2.83 91.36 -24.45
N TYR A 972 -2.54 91.86 -25.64
CA TYR A 972 -2.64 93.26 -26.02
C TYR A 972 -3.35 93.39 -27.38
N TRP A 973 -4.34 94.25 -27.43
CA TRP A 973 -5.02 94.61 -28.67
C TRP A 973 -4.19 95.65 -29.43
N VAL A 974 -3.41 95.17 -30.41
CA VAL A 974 -2.56 96.01 -31.27
C VAL A 974 -3.40 96.86 -32.21
N MET A 975 -4.52 96.29 -32.67
CA MET A 975 -5.57 96.96 -33.43
C MET A 975 -6.93 96.59 -32.86
N ASP A 976 -7.98 97.30 -33.27
CA ASP A 976 -9.36 96.99 -32.83
C ASP A 976 -9.83 95.58 -33.24
N ASN A 977 -9.16 94.96 -34.21
CA ASN A 977 -9.43 93.64 -34.75
C ASN A 977 -8.27 92.64 -34.62
N LEU A 978 -7.15 93.03 -33.99
CA LEU A 978 -5.95 92.18 -33.86
C LEU A 978 -5.49 92.13 -32.39
N LEU A 979 -5.62 90.95 -31.79
CA LEU A 979 -5.06 90.60 -30.50
C LEU A 979 -3.74 89.86 -30.72
N VAL A 980 -2.71 90.22 -29.96
CA VAL A 980 -1.51 89.41 -29.80
C VAL A 980 -1.27 89.14 -28.32
N GLY A 981 -0.72 87.99 -27.98
CA GLY A 981 -0.44 87.67 -26.61
C GLY A 981 0.61 86.59 -26.46
N VAL A 982 1.08 86.46 -25.21
CA VAL A 982 2.00 85.42 -24.79
C VAL A 982 1.46 84.76 -23.53
N ASN A 983 1.74 83.48 -23.38
CA ASN A 983 1.44 82.76 -22.14
C ASN A 983 2.55 81.78 -21.78
N THR A 984 2.63 81.49 -20.50
CA THR A 984 3.48 80.45 -19.94
C THR A 984 2.79 79.79 -18.77
N GLY A 985 3.40 78.77 -18.19
CA GLY A 985 2.82 78.07 -17.06
C GLY A 985 3.74 77.02 -16.49
N TYR A 986 3.19 76.27 -15.55
CA TYR A 986 3.81 75.07 -15.00
C TYR A 986 2.75 74.00 -14.88
N SER A 987 3.12 72.76 -15.22
CA SER A 987 2.28 71.61 -14.93
C SER A 987 3.10 70.39 -14.53
N LYS A 988 2.56 69.59 -13.60
CA LYS A 988 3.11 68.32 -13.16
C LYS A 988 2.23 67.21 -13.67
N THR A 989 2.80 66.31 -14.47
CA THR A 989 2.16 65.06 -14.89
C THR A 989 2.67 63.92 -14.04
N LEU A 990 1.75 63.13 -13.47
CA LEU A 990 2.00 61.89 -12.76
C LEU A 990 1.47 60.74 -13.60
N THR A 991 2.31 59.77 -13.97
CA THR A 991 1.92 58.65 -14.84
C THR A 991 2.30 57.32 -14.21
N GLY A 992 1.32 56.44 -14.06
CA GLY A 992 1.55 55.03 -13.71
C GLY A 992 1.46 54.13 -14.95
N ILE A 993 2.46 53.29 -15.14
CA ILE A 993 2.54 52.30 -16.23
C ILE A 993 1.92 50.96 -15.75
N GLY A 994 1.12 50.31 -16.61
CA GLY A 994 0.47 49.02 -16.28
C GLY A 994 1.43 47.83 -16.22
N GLY A 995 0.95 46.70 -15.67
CA GLY A 995 1.72 45.46 -15.53
C GLY A 995 2.65 45.47 -14.30
N THR A 996 3.83 44.86 -14.42
CA THR A 996 4.95 44.96 -13.45
C THR A 996 5.47 46.39 -13.29
N GLY A 997 5.14 47.28 -14.24
CA GLY A 997 4.94 48.70 -13.99
C GLY A 997 6.17 49.51 -13.58
N GLY A 998 5.89 50.75 -13.21
CA GLY A 998 6.84 51.83 -13.01
C GLY A 998 6.11 53.17 -13.21
N ASP A 999 6.80 54.27 -12.98
CA ASP A 999 6.20 55.60 -13.05
C ASP A 999 6.98 56.52 -14.00
N ILE A 1000 6.26 57.41 -14.69
CA ILE A 1000 6.83 58.49 -15.50
C ILE A 1000 6.24 59.81 -15.02
N ASN A 1001 7.05 60.58 -14.31
CA ASN A 1001 6.64 61.88 -13.78
C ASN A 1001 7.28 63.00 -14.59
N ALA A 1002 6.50 63.96 -15.06
CA ALA A 1002 6.99 65.06 -15.90
C ALA A 1002 6.74 66.42 -15.24
N ASN A 1003 7.75 67.29 -15.24
CA ASN A 1003 7.61 68.72 -14.96
C ASN A 1003 7.64 69.47 -16.30
N ILE A 1004 6.59 70.21 -16.62
CA ILE A 1004 6.35 70.78 -17.95
C ILE A 1004 6.21 72.30 -17.87
N ILE A 1005 7.00 73.01 -18.66
CA ILE A 1005 6.99 74.47 -18.77
C ILE A 1005 6.71 74.85 -20.23
N PRO A 1006 5.46 75.24 -20.57
CA PRO A 1006 5.11 75.74 -21.89
C PRO A 1006 5.38 77.24 -22.00
N PHE A 1007 5.73 77.68 -23.21
CA PHE A 1007 5.76 79.07 -23.63
C PHE A 1007 5.07 79.18 -24.98
N ASN A 1008 4.02 79.99 -25.07
CA ASN A 1008 3.25 80.17 -26.30
C ASN A 1008 3.14 81.65 -26.65
N ALA A 1009 3.24 81.94 -27.94
CA ALA A 1009 2.83 83.21 -28.54
C ALA A 1009 1.60 82.95 -29.40
N TYR A 1010 0.62 83.85 -29.33
CA TYR A 1010 -0.64 83.69 -30.04
C TYR A 1010 -1.15 85.00 -30.61
N SER A 1011 -1.96 84.89 -31.66
CA SER A 1011 -2.65 85.99 -32.28
C SER A 1011 -4.08 85.61 -32.61
N ALA A 1012 -4.94 86.62 -32.65
CA ALA A 1012 -6.33 86.43 -33.00
C ALA A 1012 -6.84 87.65 -33.77
N PHE A 1013 -7.35 87.40 -34.97
CA PHE A 1013 -7.79 88.43 -35.92
C PHE A 1013 -9.26 88.25 -36.27
N PHE A 1014 -10.05 89.33 -36.19
CA PHE A 1014 -11.52 89.28 -36.26
C PHE A 1014 -12.09 90.32 -37.22
N VAL A 1015 -12.86 89.92 -38.23
CA VAL A 1015 -13.47 90.83 -39.20
C VAL A 1015 -14.84 90.33 -39.65
N LYS A 1016 -15.91 91.09 -39.35
CA LYS A 1016 -17.28 90.86 -39.85
C LYS A 1016 -17.74 89.38 -39.77
N GLY A 1017 -17.58 88.77 -38.59
CA GLY A 1017 -17.92 87.37 -38.33
C GLY A 1017 -16.82 86.36 -38.67
N PHE A 1018 -15.95 86.67 -39.63
CA PHE A 1018 -14.78 85.85 -39.94
C PHE A 1018 -13.70 86.00 -38.86
N TYR A 1019 -13.02 84.91 -38.52
CA TYR A 1019 -11.88 84.94 -37.62
C TYR A 1019 -10.74 84.03 -38.05
N VAL A 1020 -9.53 84.41 -37.64
CA VAL A 1020 -8.32 83.59 -37.72
C VAL A 1020 -7.56 83.67 -36.41
N ASN A 1021 -7.25 82.52 -35.82
CA ASN A 1021 -6.40 82.38 -34.66
C ASN A 1021 -5.13 81.64 -35.06
N GLY A 1022 -4.00 82.09 -34.54
CA GLY A 1022 -2.71 81.44 -34.71
C GLY A 1022 -2.00 81.32 -33.37
N ALA A 1023 -1.27 80.24 -33.17
CA ALA A 1023 -0.42 80.06 -32.00
C ALA A 1023 0.83 79.25 -32.34
N LEU A 1024 1.95 79.68 -31.76
CA LEU A 1024 3.24 78.99 -31.81
C LEU A 1024 3.66 78.71 -30.37
N GLY A 1025 4.12 77.48 -30.11
CA GLY A 1025 4.46 77.02 -28.77
C GLY A 1025 5.80 76.30 -28.74
N TYR A 1026 6.58 76.56 -27.69
CA TYR A 1026 7.71 75.74 -27.27
C TYR A 1026 7.42 75.21 -25.87
N THR A 1027 7.66 73.92 -25.64
CA THR A 1027 7.47 73.30 -24.32
C THR A 1027 8.71 72.53 -23.92
N TYR A 1028 9.27 72.88 -22.77
CA TYR A 1028 10.32 72.11 -22.12
C TYR A 1028 9.71 71.16 -21.08
N SER A 1029 10.17 69.92 -21.07
CA SER A 1029 9.72 68.89 -20.11
C SER A 1029 10.91 68.17 -19.49
N ASN A 1030 10.93 68.01 -18.17
CA ASN A 1030 11.86 67.12 -17.48
C ASN A 1030 11.12 65.89 -16.95
N TYR A 1031 11.62 64.70 -17.28
CA TYR A 1031 11.02 63.42 -16.93
C TYR A 1031 11.88 62.68 -15.91
N ASP A 1032 11.25 62.26 -14.82
CA ASP A 1032 11.80 61.34 -13.82
C ASP A 1032 11.06 60.01 -13.95
N MET A 1033 11.81 58.92 -14.12
CA MET A 1033 11.26 57.63 -14.53
C MET A 1033 11.79 56.49 -13.68
N GLU A 1034 10.88 55.57 -13.33
CA GLU A 1034 11.21 54.30 -12.71
C GLU A 1034 10.64 53.16 -13.55
N ARG A 1035 11.45 52.12 -13.79
CA ARG A 1035 11.05 50.89 -14.46
C ARG A 1035 11.33 49.71 -13.53
N ASN A 1036 10.28 48.99 -13.13
CA ASN A 1036 10.44 47.75 -12.41
C ASN A 1036 10.69 46.60 -13.39
N VAL A 1037 11.53 45.66 -12.97
CA VAL A 1037 11.96 44.49 -13.74
C VAL A 1037 11.89 43.29 -12.81
N ALA A 1038 10.91 42.42 -13.04
CA ALA A 1038 10.64 41.29 -12.16
C ALA A 1038 10.36 40.01 -12.95
N PHE A 1039 11.26 39.03 -12.83
CA PHE A 1039 11.10 37.68 -13.40
C PHE A 1039 12.02 36.70 -12.67
N GLY A 1040 11.56 35.45 -12.46
CA GLY A 1040 12.33 34.46 -11.72
C GLY A 1040 12.72 34.96 -10.33
N THR A 1041 14.02 34.93 -10.02
CA THR A 1041 14.61 35.47 -8.78
C THR A 1041 14.98 36.96 -8.86
N ILE A 1042 14.81 37.59 -10.02
CA ILE A 1042 15.12 39.00 -10.24
C ILE A 1042 13.93 39.87 -9.82
N ASN A 1043 14.20 40.87 -9.00
CA ASN A 1043 13.29 41.97 -8.68
C ASN A 1043 14.11 43.25 -8.49
N ARG A 1044 14.11 44.14 -9.49
CA ARG A 1044 14.94 45.36 -9.53
C ARG A 1044 14.14 46.55 -10.05
N THR A 1045 14.53 47.75 -9.63
CA THR A 1045 13.97 49.01 -10.13
C THR A 1045 15.07 49.84 -10.79
N ALA A 1046 14.95 50.03 -12.10
CA ALA A 1046 15.79 50.92 -12.87
C ALA A 1046 15.29 52.36 -12.74
N LYS A 1047 16.21 53.31 -12.52
CA LYS A 1047 15.91 54.75 -12.44
C LYS A 1047 16.55 55.50 -13.60
N ALA A 1048 15.83 56.45 -14.18
CA ALA A 1048 16.32 57.31 -15.25
C ALA A 1048 15.71 58.71 -15.18
N ASN A 1049 16.46 59.69 -15.68
CA ASN A 1049 16.01 61.05 -15.92
C ASN A 1049 16.31 61.45 -17.37
N THR A 1050 15.42 62.23 -17.98
CA THR A 1050 15.64 62.77 -19.33
C THR A 1050 14.88 64.07 -19.53
N SER A 1051 15.24 64.82 -20.57
CA SER A 1051 14.53 66.03 -20.98
C SER A 1051 13.84 65.85 -22.32
N GLY A 1052 12.78 66.62 -22.55
CA GLY A 1052 12.04 66.68 -23.80
C GLY A 1052 11.78 68.10 -24.24
N ASN A 1053 11.80 68.28 -25.56
CA ASN A 1053 11.55 69.54 -26.24
C ASN A 1053 10.40 69.36 -27.22
N GLN A 1054 9.36 70.17 -27.09
CA GLN A 1054 8.23 70.19 -28.00
C GLN A 1054 8.15 71.51 -28.74
N PHE A 1055 7.92 71.45 -30.05
CA PHE A 1055 7.50 72.60 -30.85
C PHE A 1055 6.10 72.35 -31.39
N GLN A 1056 5.26 73.37 -31.32
CA GLN A 1056 3.86 73.31 -31.71
C GLN A 1056 3.46 74.53 -32.53
N ALA A 1057 2.63 74.30 -33.53
CA ALA A 1057 1.99 75.34 -34.32
C ALA A 1057 0.52 74.97 -34.51
N ALA A 1058 -0.38 75.90 -34.21
CA ALA A 1058 -1.81 75.69 -34.37
C ALA A 1058 -2.46 76.89 -35.05
N GLY A 1059 -3.39 76.61 -35.97
CA GLY A 1059 -4.23 77.59 -36.63
C GLY A 1059 -5.69 77.17 -36.57
N GLU A 1060 -6.57 78.14 -36.38
CA GLU A 1060 -8.02 77.93 -36.41
C GLU A 1060 -8.69 79.08 -37.15
N THR A 1061 -9.63 78.77 -38.03
CA THR A 1061 -10.45 79.77 -38.71
C THR A 1061 -11.92 79.35 -38.70
N GLY A 1062 -12.80 80.33 -38.83
CA GLY A 1062 -14.24 80.10 -38.82
C GLY A 1062 -15.03 81.35 -39.14
N TYR A 1063 -16.36 81.20 -39.15
CA TYR A 1063 -17.28 82.31 -39.40
C TYR A 1063 -18.43 82.28 -38.39
N ASP A 1064 -18.54 83.31 -37.57
CA ASP A 1064 -19.56 83.45 -36.52
C ASP A 1064 -20.84 84.06 -37.09
N PHE A 1065 -21.92 83.29 -37.15
CA PHE A 1065 -23.26 83.78 -37.49
C PHE A 1065 -24.00 84.21 -36.23
N LYS A 1066 -24.40 85.48 -36.17
CA LYS A 1066 -25.20 86.02 -35.08
C LYS A 1066 -26.70 85.83 -35.34
N VAL A 1067 -27.37 85.09 -34.46
CA VAL A 1067 -28.82 84.79 -34.54
C VAL A 1067 -29.45 85.15 -33.19
N GLY A 1068 -29.94 86.38 -33.06
CA GLY A 1068 -30.48 86.90 -31.80
C GLY A 1068 -29.41 86.95 -30.69
N ASN A 1069 -29.69 86.28 -29.57
CA ASN A 1069 -28.75 86.14 -28.45
C ASN A 1069 -27.75 84.99 -28.64
N ALA A 1070 -27.87 84.20 -29.71
CA ALA A 1070 -26.98 83.11 -30.04
C ALA A 1070 -25.95 83.51 -31.09
N ILE A 1071 -24.74 82.94 -31.00
CA ILE A 1071 -23.74 82.93 -32.07
C ILE A 1071 -23.41 81.48 -32.37
N VAL A 1072 -23.52 81.09 -33.64
CA VAL A 1072 -23.18 79.74 -34.10
C VAL A 1072 -22.27 79.87 -35.32
N GLY A 1073 -21.21 79.09 -35.40
CA GLY A 1073 -20.27 79.18 -36.51
C GLY A 1073 -19.52 77.88 -36.76
N PRO A 1074 -19.27 77.48 -38.03
CA PRO A 1074 -18.34 76.41 -38.34
C PRO A 1074 -16.90 76.83 -37.99
N THR A 1075 -16.08 75.85 -37.64
CA THR A 1075 -14.65 76.02 -37.37
C THR A 1075 -13.83 74.95 -38.07
N VAL A 1076 -12.67 75.34 -38.59
CA VAL A 1076 -11.65 74.46 -39.15
C VAL A 1076 -10.33 74.75 -38.46
N SER A 1077 -9.62 73.71 -38.06
CA SER A 1077 -8.34 73.83 -37.36
C SER A 1077 -7.26 72.95 -38.01
N LEU A 1078 -6.02 73.40 -37.90
CA LEU A 1078 -4.82 72.65 -38.24
C LEU A 1078 -3.83 72.77 -37.07
N GLN A 1079 -3.30 71.65 -36.60
CA GLN A 1079 -2.31 71.62 -35.54
C GLN A 1079 -1.16 70.69 -35.92
N TYR A 1080 0.06 71.16 -35.75
CA TYR A 1080 1.28 70.38 -35.90
C TYR A 1080 2.08 70.44 -34.60
N ALA A 1081 2.59 69.29 -34.16
CA ALA A 1081 3.46 69.19 -33.01
C ALA A 1081 4.59 68.19 -33.28
N THR A 1082 5.82 68.56 -32.93
CA THR A 1082 6.97 67.64 -32.91
C THR A 1082 7.58 67.61 -31.52
N GLN A 1083 7.82 66.41 -31.01
CA GLN A 1083 8.36 66.15 -29.68
C GLN A 1083 9.65 65.36 -29.83
N THR A 1084 10.76 65.88 -29.30
CA THR A 1084 12.02 65.14 -29.18
C THR A 1084 12.39 64.96 -27.72
N THR A 1085 12.56 63.71 -27.29
CA THR A 1085 13.03 63.33 -25.97
C THR A 1085 14.47 62.83 -26.07
N ALA A 1086 15.36 63.37 -25.23
CA ALA A 1086 16.77 63.02 -25.23
C ALA A 1086 16.99 61.55 -24.84
N GLY A 1087 18.06 60.95 -25.37
CA GLY A 1087 18.49 59.62 -24.93
C GLY A 1087 19.02 59.65 -23.50
N PHE A 1088 18.96 58.51 -22.81
CA PHE A 1088 19.36 58.39 -21.41
C PHE A 1088 19.91 57.00 -21.11
N THR A 1089 20.58 56.86 -19.96
CA THR A 1089 21.03 55.57 -19.44
C THR A 1089 20.45 55.37 -18.05
N GLU A 1090 19.86 54.21 -17.82
CA GLU A 1090 19.32 53.84 -16.52
C GLU A 1090 20.41 53.54 -15.48
N SER A 1091 20.01 53.61 -14.22
CA SER A 1091 20.80 53.25 -13.05
C SER A 1091 20.01 52.33 -12.11
N ASN A 1092 20.67 51.72 -11.11
CA ASN A 1092 20.08 50.89 -10.04
C ASN A 1092 19.52 49.49 -10.40
N ALA A 1093 19.53 49.05 -11.66
CA ALA A 1093 19.15 47.69 -12.05
C ALA A 1093 20.32 46.77 -12.48
N GLY A 1094 21.57 47.23 -12.30
CA GLY A 1094 22.79 46.44 -12.59
C GLY A 1094 22.94 46.09 -14.07
N ALA A 1095 23.13 44.81 -14.38
CA ALA A 1095 23.18 44.24 -15.73
C ALA A 1095 21.94 44.55 -16.59
N LEU A 1096 20.80 44.84 -15.95
CA LEU A 1096 19.52 45.13 -16.62
C LEU A 1096 19.27 46.62 -16.87
N ASN A 1097 20.21 47.50 -16.50
CA ASN A 1097 20.15 48.91 -16.90
C ASN A 1097 20.15 49.02 -18.42
N LEU A 1098 19.27 49.83 -18.98
CA LEU A 1098 19.19 50.12 -20.41
C LEU A 1098 19.87 51.44 -20.75
N LYS A 1099 20.53 51.47 -21.90
CA LYS A 1099 20.84 52.69 -22.63
C LYS A 1099 19.81 52.87 -23.74
N VAL A 1100 18.98 53.90 -23.60
CA VAL A 1100 17.86 54.20 -24.50
C VAL A 1100 18.25 55.37 -25.41
N GLY A 1101 18.06 55.20 -26.72
CA GLY A 1101 18.31 56.25 -27.70
C GLY A 1101 17.32 57.41 -27.62
N SER A 1102 17.66 58.54 -28.23
CA SER A 1102 16.73 59.66 -28.38
C SER A 1102 15.50 59.25 -29.19
N GLN A 1103 14.34 59.81 -28.85
CA GLN A 1103 13.07 59.49 -29.49
C GLN A 1103 12.42 60.77 -30.02
N THR A 1104 11.98 60.74 -31.28
CA THR A 1104 11.23 61.83 -31.90
C THR A 1104 9.87 61.33 -32.36
N ALA A 1105 8.84 62.13 -32.14
CA ALA A 1105 7.50 61.86 -32.65
C ALA A 1105 6.84 63.13 -33.15
N ASP A 1106 6.02 62.96 -34.18
CA ASP A 1106 5.24 64.03 -34.79
C ASP A 1106 3.75 63.77 -34.61
N SER A 1107 2.97 64.84 -34.63
CA SER A 1107 1.52 64.87 -34.59
C SER A 1107 1.05 65.93 -35.59
N LEU A 1108 0.14 65.55 -36.48
CA LEU A 1108 -0.47 66.44 -37.46
C LEU A 1108 -1.97 66.19 -37.43
N GLN A 1109 -2.72 67.17 -36.93
CA GLN A 1109 -4.16 67.08 -36.72
C GLN A 1109 -4.90 68.12 -37.54
N THR A 1110 -5.93 67.68 -38.27
CA THR A 1110 -6.94 68.58 -38.83
C THR A 1110 -8.22 68.44 -38.03
N GLY A 1111 -8.96 69.54 -37.90
CA GLY A 1111 -10.25 69.56 -37.22
C GLY A 1111 -11.31 70.27 -38.03
N ILE A 1112 -12.53 69.75 -38.00
CA ILE A 1112 -13.72 70.38 -38.58
C ILE A 1112 -14.85 70.27 -37.55
N GLY A 1113 -15.51 71.36 -37.26
CA GLY A 1113 -16.54 71.39 -36.22
C GLY A 1113 -17.42 72.63 -36.24
N ALA A 1114 -18.15 72.83 -35.17
CA ALA A 1114 -18.95 74.03 -34.94
C ALA A 1114 -18.83 74.50 -33.49
N ARG A 1115 -18.99 75.81 -33.30
CA ARG A 1115 -19.09 76.45 -31.99
C ARG A 1115 -20.42 77.17 -31.89
N ALA A 1116 -21.04 77.09 -30.70
CA ALA A 1116 -22.26 77.79 -30.36
C ALA A 1116 -22.07 78.50 -29.03
N SER A 1117 -22.59 79.72 -28.90
CA SER A 1117 -22.66 80.44 -27.63
C SER A 1117 -23.99 81.18 -27.49
N TYR A 1118 -24.45 81.37 -26.26
CA TYR A 1118 -25.71 82.06 -25.97
C TYR A 1118 -25.51 83.09 -24.87
N ARG A 1119 -25.88 84.35 -25.11
CA ARG A 1119 -25.78 85.42 -24.10
C ARG A 1119 -27.00 85.37 -23.18
N ALA A 1120 -26.76 85.27 -21.87
CA ALA A 1120 -27.81 85.33 -20.84
C ALA A 1120 -27.44 86.29 -19.69
N LYS A 1121 -28.45 86.91 -19.06
CA LYS A 1121 -28.29 87.66 -17.81
C LYS A 1121 -28.81 86.81 -16.65
N VAL A 1122 -28.00 86.58 -15.63
CA VAL A 1122 -28.36 85.88 -14.38
C VAL A 1122 -28.18 86.87 -13.23
N GLY A 1123 -29.28 87.46 -12.76
CA GLY A 1123 -29.23 88.61 -11.85
C GLY A 1123 -28.46 89.79 -12.47
N ASN A 1124 -27.47 90.32 -11.74
CA ASN A 1124 -26.60 91.41 -12.21
C ASN A 1124 -25.37 90.94 -13.02
N VAL A 1125 -25.23 89.62 -13.25
CA VAL A 1125 -24.05 89.04 -13.93
C VAL A 1125 -24.44 88.60 -15.34
N THR A 1126 -23.67 89.06 -16.34
CA THR A 1126 -23.79 88.56 -17.72
C THR A 1126 -22.96 87.29 -17.86
N VAL A 1127 -23.58 86.19 -18.29
CA VAL A 1127 -22.94 84.91 -18.59
C VAL A 1127 -23.11 84.55 -20.06
N LYS A 1128 -22.18 83.77 -20.62
CA LYS A 1128 -22.27 83.33 -22.01
C LYS A 1128 -21.82 81.87 -22.15
N PRO A 1129 -22.67 80.87 -21.84
CA PRO A 1129 -22.36 79.46 -22.10
C PRO A 1129 -21.93 79.24 -23.55
N GLN A 1130 -20.87 78.46 -23.73
CA GLN A 1130 -20.27 78.13 -25.02
C GLN A 1130 -20.11 76.62 -25.13
N LEU A 1131 -20.42 76.07 -26.29
CA LEU A 1131 -20.24 74.65 -26.63
C LEU A 1131 -19.50 74.57 -27.96
N ALA A 1132 -18.47 73.73 -28.03
CA ALA A 1132 -17.75 73.38 -29.24
C ALA A 1132 -17.74 71.87 -29.43
N VAL A 1133 -17.99 71.42 -30.65
CA VAL A 1133 -17.83 70.01 -31.06
C VAL A 1133 -17.00 70.00 -32.34
N VAL A 1134 -15.81 69.39 -32.27
CA VAL A 1134 -14.84 69.35 -33.37
C VAL A 1134 -14.42 67.92 -33.62
N TRP A 1135 -14.68 67.39 -34.81
CA TRP A 1135 -14.06 66.13 -35.24
C TRP A 1135 -12.62 66.40 -35.62
N GLN A 1136 -11.69 65.57 -35.14
CA GLN A 1136 -10.26 65.67 -35.41
C GLN A 1136 -9.72 64.38 -36.04
N HIS A 1137 -8.80 64.55 -37.00
CA HIS A 1137 -8.06 63.47 -37.67
C HIS A 1137 -6.55 63.63 -37.50
N GLU A 1138 -5.88 62.59 -36.97
CA GLU A 1138 -4.43 62.51 -36.77
C GLU A 1138 -3.74 61.75 -37.93
N PHE A 1139 -2.88 62.44 -38.67
CA PHE A 1139 -2.14 61.90 -39.81
C PHE A 1139 -0.81 61.23 -39.42
N SER A 1140 -0.21 61.60 -38.26
CA SER A 1140 1.12 61.14 -37.84
C SER A 1140 1.06 60.05 -36.76
N ASN A 1141 0.21 59.03 -36.97
CA ASN A 1141 -0.05 57.94 -36.01
C ASN A 1141 0.74 56.64 -36.26
N ASN A 1142 1.86 56.71 -37.00
CA ASN A 1142 2.66 55.54 -37.35
C ASN A 1142 3.19 54.79 -36.12
N THR A 1143 3.47 53.50 -36.29
CA THR A 1143 4.17 52.67 -35.30
C THR A 1143 5.49 53.32 -34.91
N ARG A 1144 5.78 53.46 -33.62
CA ARG A 1144 6.95 54.16 -33.10
C ARG A 1144 8.03 53.17 -32.71
N GLY A 1145 9.29 53.54 -32.95
CA GLY A 1145 10.46 52.72 -32.62
C GLY A 1145 11.15 53.21 -31.35
N VAL A 1146 11.55 52.29 -30.47
CA VAL A 1146 12.45 52.59 -29.34
C VAL A 1146 13.70 51.73 -29.45
N ASN A 1147 14.82 52.38 -29.77
CA ASN A 1147 16.12 51.74 -29.82
C ASN A 1147 16.72 51.74 -28.42
N ALA A 1148 17.00 50.56 -27.88
CA ALA A 1148 17.68 50.42 -26.59
C ALA A 1148 18.63 49.24 -26.59
N ARG A 1149 19.58 49.22 -25.67
CA ARG A 1149 20.46 48.07 -25.41
C ARG A 1149 20.70 47.96 -23.91
N LEU A 1150 21.12 46.80 -23.44
CA LEU A 1150 21.70 46.71 -22.09
C LEU A 1150 22.91 47.65 -22.00
N ALA A 1151 23.03 48.41 -20.92
CA ALA A 1151 24.06 49.46 -20.75
C ALA A 1151 25.47 48.89 -20.86
N GLN A 1152 25.65 47.64 -20.42
CA GLN A 1152 26.89 46.87 -20.47
C GLN A 1152 27.07 46.09 -21.81
N GLY A 1153 26.06 46.10 -22.69
CA GLY A 1153 26.05 45.38 -23.96
C GLY A 1153 26.23 46.28 -25.18
N SER A 1154 26.53 45.65 -26.33
CA SER A 1154 26.73 46.34 -27.61
C SER A 1154 25.55 46.22 -28.58
N THR A 1155 24.77 45.13 -28.51
CA THR A 1155 23.66 44.83 -29.43
C THR A 1155 22.39 45.62 -29.12
N THR A 1156 21.80 46.26 -30.13
CA THR A 1156 20.57 47.06 -30.00
C THR A 1156 19.31 46.22 -30.18
N MET A 1157 18.36 46.38 -29.26
CA MET A 1157 16.96 45.96 -29.38
C MET A 1157 16.15 47.00 -30.13
N ASN A 1158 15.41 46.56 -31.15
CA ASN A 1158 14.55 47.41 -31.97
C ASN A 1158 13.09 47.17 -31.59
N PHE A 1159 12.61 47.90 -30.58
CA PHE A 1159 11.22 47.80 -30.14
C PHE A 1159 10.30 48.60 -31.07
N ARG A 1160 9.12 48.06 -31.40
CA ARG A 1160 8.12 48.75 -32.23
C ARG A 1160 6.74 48.65 -31.61
N THR A 1161 6.06 49.80 -31.53
CA THR A 1161 4.69 49.90 -31.01
C THR A 1161 3.64 49.61 -32.09
N ASP A 1162 2.40 49.35 -31.67
CA ASP A 1162 1.23 49.38 -32.56
C ASP A 1162 0.87 50.81 -33.06
N LYS A 1163 -0.20 50.95 -33.84
CA LYS A 1163 -0.80 52.25 -34.22
C LYS A 1163 -1.89 52.66 -33.22
N ILE A 1164 -2.03 53.97 -33.01
CA ILE A 1164 -3.06 54.61 -32.15
C ILE A 1164 -4.21 55.13 -33.03
N GLY A 1165 -5.42 55.27 -32.47
CA GLY A 1165 -6.60 55.80 -33.15
C GLY A 1165 -6.39 57.19 -33.79
N GLN A 1166 -6.84 57.32 -35.03
CA GLN A 1166 -6.69 58.53 -35.86
C GLN A 1166 -7.85 59.51 -35.72
N ASN A 1167 -9.06 59.01 -35.52
CA ASN A 1167 -10.29 59.82 -35.55
C ASN A 1167 -10.88 59.94 -34.16
N PHE A 1168 -11.25 61.15 -33.76
CA PHE A 1168 -11.88 61.42 -32.47
C PHE A 1168 -12.65 62.74 -32.49
N ALA A 1169 -13.55 62.96 -31.54
CA ALA A 1169 -14.26 64.22 -31.36
C ALA A 1169 -13.73 64.94 -30.11
N VAL A 1170 -13.47 66.24 -30.22
CA VAL A 1170 -13.20 67.12 -29.09
C VAL A 1170 -14.48 67.87 -28.76
N VAL A 1171 -14.97 67.71 -27.54
CA VAL A 1171 -16.14 68.40 -27.01
C VAL A 1171 -15.69 69.34 -25.91
N SER A 1172 -15.98 70.64 -26.07
CA SER A 1172 -15.61 71.68 -25.11
C SER A 1172 -16.85 72.44 -24.66
N PHE A 1173 -17.03 72.60 -23.35
CA PHE A 1173 -18.02 73.49 -22.75
C PHE A 1173 -17.30 74.56 -21.93
N ASP A 1174 -17.69 75.82 -22.09
CA ASP A 1174 -17.07 76.95 -21.42
C ASP A 1174 -18.14 77.95 -20.93
N LEU A 1175 -18.04 78.38 -19.68
CA LEU A 1175 -19.01 79.29 -19.05
C LEU A 1175 -18.30 80.54 -18.50
N PRO A 1176 -18.02 81.56 -19.33
CA PRO A 1176 -17.54 82.86 -18.89
C PRO A 1176 -18.67 83.68 -18.25
N ALA A 1177 -18.32 84.34 -17.15
CA ALA A 1177 -19.15 85.26 -16.37
C ALA A 1177 -18.40 86.58 -16.17
N ARG A 1178 -19.03 87.70 -16.54
CA ARG A 1178 -18.48 89.04 -16.31
C ARG A 1178 -18.80 89.48 -14.88
N VAL A 1179 -17.83 89.36 -13.98
CA VAL A 1179 -17.98 89.62 -12.54
C VAL A 1179 -17.99 91.12 -12.25
N THR A 1180 -17.10 91.88 -12.89
CA THR A 1180 -17.08 93.35 -12.84
C THR A 1180 -16.86 93.92 -14.24
N LYS A 1181 -16.76 95.25 -14.38
CA LYS A 1181 -16.40 95.87 -15.68
C LYS A 1181 -15.06 95.35 -16.22
N ASN A 1182 -14.12 94.98 -15.36
CA ASN A 1182 -12.74 94.66 -15.73
C ASN A 1182 -12.38 93.20 -15.48
N LEU A 1183 -13.21 92.44 -14.75
CA LEU A 1183 -12.93 91.06 -14.34
C LEU A 1183 -13.91 90.07 -14.97
N VAL A 1184 -13.37 89.07 -15.67
CA VAL A 1184 -14.10 87.91 -16.20
C VAL A 1184 -13.61 86.64 -15.50
N ALA A 1185 -14.54 85.85 -14.97
CA ALA A 1185 -14.26 84.52 -14.45
C ALA A 1185 -14.84 83.46 -15.39
N HIS A 1186 -14.24 82.27 -15.50
CA HIS A 1186 -14.81 81.17 -16.28
C HIS A 1186 -14.55 79.80 -15.67
N VAL A 1187 -15.38 78.84 -16.08
CA VAL A 1187 -15.20 77.40 -15.87
C VAL A 1187 -15.33 76.71 -17.23
N GLY A 1188 -14.36 75.87 -17.57
CA GLY A 1188 -14.33 75.09 -18.79
C GLY A 1188 -14.14 73.60 -18.53
N TYR A 1189 -14.71 72.79 -19.42
CA TYR A 1189 -14.53 71.33 -19.49
C TYR A 1189 -14.29 70.92 -20.95
N THR A 1190 -13.24 70.16 -21.19
CA THR A 1190 -12.86 69.66 -22.52
C THR A 1190 -12.64 68.15 -22.47
N ALA A 1191 -13.16 67.41 -23.45
CA ALA A 1191 -13.01 65.96 -23.55
C ALA A 1191 -12.72 65.49 -24.98
N GLU A 1192 -11.75 64.59 -25.13
CA GLU A 1192 -11.58 63.75 -26.32
C GLU A 1192 -12.45 62.50 -26.19
N VAL A 1193 -13.32 62.28 -27.18
CA VAL A 1193 -14.30 61.19 -27.21
C VAL A 1193 -14.13 60.36 -28.48
N GLY A 1194 -14.18 59.04 -28.36
CA GLY A 1194 -14.18 58.12 -29.51
C GLY A 1194 -12.81 57.78 -30.09
N ARG A 1195 -11.70 58.26 -29.50
CA ARG A 1195 -10.34 57.90 -29.93
C ARG A 1195 -10.02 56.46 -29.56
N ASP A 1196 -9.66 55.62 -30.53
CA ASP A 1196 -9.27 54.23 -30.24
C ASP A 1196 -8.07 54.19 -29.27
N LYS A 1197 -8.22 53.38 -28.20
CA LYS A 1197 -7.27 53.16 -27.09
C LYS A 1197 -6.94 54.35 -26.18
N ILE A 1198 -7.33 55.59 -26.51
CA ILE A 1198 -7.01 56.79 -25.73
C ILE A 1198 -8.28 57.42 -25.13
N SER A 1199 -8.16 57.92 -23.90
CA SER A 1199 -9.09 58.89 -23.34
C SER A 1199 -8.33 60.05 -22.72
N ASN A 1200 -8.84 61.27 -22.91
CA ASN A 1200 -8.25 62.49 -22.39
C ASN A 1200 -9.37 63.47 -22.06
N GLN A 1201 -9.44 63.97 -20.83
CA GLN A 1201 -10.44 64.93 -20.39
C GLN A 1201 -9.83 65.90 -19.39
N GLY A 1202 -10.35 67.12 -19.33
CA GLY A 1202 -9.84 68.10 -18.41
C GLY A 1202 -10.82 69.23 -18.08
N VAL A 1203 -10.49 69.92 -17.01
CA VAL A 1203 -11.16 71.12 -16.52
C VAL A 1203 -10.16 72.27 -16.43
N ASN A 1204 -10.62 73.48 -16.72
CA ASN A 1204 -9.88 74.70 -16.46
C ASN A 1204 -10.79 75.74 -15.79
N LEU A 1205 -10.21 76.48 -14.86
CA LEU A 1205 -10.83 77.64 -14.22
C LEU A 1205 -10.05 78.85 -14.66
N GLY A 1206 -10.65 80.02 -14.79
CA GLY A 1206 -9.88 81.20 -15.17
C GLY A 1206 -10.39 82.51 -14.64
N LEU A 1207 -9.44 83.41 -14.40
CA LEU A 1207 -9.66 84.81 -14.11
C LEU A 1207 -8.90 85.66 -15.13
N LYS A 1208 -9.59 86.63 -15.73
CA LYS A 1208 -8.99 87.63 -16.62
C LYS A 1208 -9.29 89.02 -16.10
N TYR A 1209 -8.26 89.85 -15.97
CA TYR A 1209 -8.39 91.26 -15.66
C TYR A 1209 -7.96 92.11 -16.86
N ALA A 1210 -8.84 92.98 -17.34
CA ALA A 1210 -8.58 93.92 -18.43
C ALA A 1210 -8.34 95.34 -17.87
N PHE A 1211 -7.28 96.01 -18.33
CA PHE A 1211 -6.92 97.38 -17.93
C PHE A 1211 -6.36 98.25 -19.06
#